data_AF-A0A2P4XJL9-F1
#
_entry.id   AF-A0A2P4XJL9-F1
#
_cell.length_a   1.000
_cell.length_b   1.000
_cell.length_c   1.000
_cell.angle_alpha   90.00
_cell.angle_beta   90.00
_cell.angle_gamma   90.00
#
_symmetry.space_group_name_H-M   'P 1'
#
loop_
_entity.id
_entity.type
_entity.pdbx_description
1 polymer ?
#
loop_
_entity_poly.entity_id
_entity_poly.type
_entity_poly.pdbx_seq_one_letter_code
_entity_poly.pdbx_strand_id
1 'polypeptide(L)'
;MLENIYTHRNLTETLGEAVQIRAWTIAKLPNDSFSIDNAIMLQRSNRWPLMIDPQGQANRWVKNMEESNNLKVVKQSQTGFVRMLENSIMIGAAVLIENMPEEIDPMLEPILLKQIVKTGGVSTIRLGDNTVEYDANFRLYMTTKLRNPHYPPETCVKVNLLNFMATEEGLQDQMLGIVVAKEEPVLEQQREKLVLEDAANKKTLKEIEDQILYLLQTAKDNILDDERLNETLGASKITANKIEEKGFTAFFCIADLTVIDPMYQYALEWFINLFVFSISRAESSSVLATRLDNLNDAFTFILYQNVCRSLFEKDKLLFAFLLAIKILVGKGTIDSGELRYFFTGNTQMNVQKSKPAGSEAWLNDKTWANIVGLDALPSFVDFSDAFATELGLWEISYNSTDPAETLGDISSLASLDAFQRIIVLRCLRPDKVIPAVMSFVATEMGQRFIEPQPFDLKAGFDDSNCSTPLIFVLTPGADPMSELLKLAAELGFNKKFVAISLGQGQGPLAENAIAEAIDNGTWEITPDRVHGSFRLWLTSEPTRAFPSYILQHGVKMTNEPPKGMRANLKGSYLTIDEQWVANCKRPREFKKLLFGLCFFHAVVRERTKFGPLGWNISYVFSSSDLAISKDQLKISLDDLQPNDPIPYAALA
;
A
#
# COMPACT_ATOMS: atom_id res chain seq x y z
N MET A 1 3.80 26.88 47.69
CA MET A 1 2.49 27.04 47.01
C MET A 1 2.62 27.82 45.69
N LEU A 2 3.71 27.63 44.93
CA LEU A 2 3.97 28.30 43.64
C LEU A 2 4.82 27.39 42.72
N GLU A 3 4.44 26.12 42.58
CA GLU A 3 5.19 25.17 41.73
C GLU A 3 4.30 24.26 40.87
N ASN A 4 2.99 24.54 40.76
CA ASN A 4 2.02 23.65 40.07
C ASN A 4 1.14 24.31 38.99
N ILE A 5 1.60 25.39 38.31
CA ILE A 5 0.76 26.11 37.32
C ILE A 5 1.18 25.87 35.85
N TYR A 6 2.26 25.13 35.58
CA TYR A 6 2.69 24.83 34.20
C TYR A 6 2.65 23.33 33.90
N THR A 7 1.49 22.70 34.04
CA THR A 7 1.25 21.37 33.48
C THR A 7 0.87 21.51 32.01
N HIS A 8 1.72 20.97 31.12
CA HIS A 8 1.50 20.62 29.72
C HIS A 8 0.53 21.51 28.91
N ARG A 9 0.98 22.70 28.46
CA ARG A 9 0.28 23.42 27.40
C ARG A 9 0.67 22.85 26.04
N ASN A 10 -0.31 22.42 25.25
CA ASN A 10 -0.07 21.96 23.88
C ASN A 10 -0.01 23.16 22.90
N LEU A 11 0.65 23.01 21.74
CA LEU A 11 0.77 24.07 20.73
C LEU A 11 -0.60 24.57 20.28
N THR A 12 -1.52 23.63 20.04
CA THR A 12 -2.92 23.88 19.73
C THR A 12 -3.63 24.75 20.77
N GLU A 13 -3.43 24.52 22.06
CA GLU A 13 -4.08 25.28 23.14
C GLU A 13 -3.46 26.68 23.31
N THR A 14 -2.20 26.84 22.94
CA THR A 14 -1.44 28.06 23.21
C THR A 14 -1.52 29.06 22.06
N LEU A 15 -1.46 28.57 20.82
CA LEU A 15 -1.39 29.39 19.59
C LEU A 15 -2.55 29.16 18.62
N GLY A 16 -3.33 28.09 18.83
CA GLY A 16 -4.46 27.72 17.99
C GLY A 16 -5.71 28.49 18.37
N GLU A 17 -6.38 29.03 17.36
CA GLU A 17 -7.71 29.63 17.52
C GLU A 17 -8.78 28.61 17.12
N ALA A 18 -9.69 28.28 18.04
CA ALA A 18 -10.70 27.22 17.83
C ALA A 18 -11.55 27.44 16.57
N VAL A 19 -11.92 28.69 16.26
CA VAL A 19 -12.68 29.03 15.04
C VAL A 19 -11.87 28.74 13.78
N GLN A 20 -10.57 29.03 13.80
CA GLN A 20 -9.70 28.84 12.66
C GLN A 20 -9.35 27.37 12.42
N ILE A 21 -9.06 26.62 13.49
CA ILE A 21 -8.84 25.18 13.41
C ILE A 21 -10.04 24.50 12.75
N ARG A 22 -11.25 24.87 13.17
CA ARG A 22 -12.48 24.36 12.55
C ARG A 22 -12.61 24.73 11.07
N ALA A 23 -12.26 25.96 10.69
CA ALA A 23 -12.25 26.36 9.28
C ALA A 23 -11.29 25.49 8.46
N TRP A 24 -10.13 25.12 9.01
CA TRP A 24 -9.20 24.20 8.35
C TRP A 24 -9.77 22.79 8.22
N THR A 25 -10.42 22.26 9.27
CA THR A 25 -11.09 20.95 9.21
C THR A 25 -12.20 20.93 8.16
N ILE A 26 -12.98 22.02 8.03
CA ILE A 26 -13.99 22.18 6.97
C ILE A 26 -13.32 22.15 5.58
N ALA A 27 -12.16 22.80 5.44
CA ALA A 27 -11.33 22.75 4.23
C ALA A 27 -10.62 21.39 4.01
N LYS A 28 -11.02 20.34 4.75
CA LYS A 28 -10.50 18.96 4.67
C LYS A 28 -9.08 18.76 5.22
N LEU A 29 -8.64 19.60 6.17
CA LEU A 29 -7.51 19.24 7.02
C LEU A 29 -7.90 18.04 7.91
N PRO A 30 -7.05 17.01 8.05
CA PRO A 30 -7.23 15.96 9.05
C PRO A 30 -7.37 16.54 10.47
N ASN A 31 -8.23 15.93 11.28
CA ASN A 31 -8.56 16.42 12.62
C ASN A 31 -7.66 15.84 13.73
N ASP A 32 -6.44 15.43 13.39
CA ASP A 32 -5.45 14.95 14.35
C ASP A 32 -4.56 16.09 14.86
N SER A 33 -4.01 15.86 16.07
CA SER A 33 -3.15 16.83 16.75
C SER A 33 -1.96 17.27 15.90
N PHE A 34 -1.34 16.35 15.17
CA PHE A 34 -0.16 16.59 14.35
C PHE A 34 -0.47 17.44 13.11
N SER A 35 -1.56 17.15 12.40
CA SER A 35 -2.03 17.95 11.25
C SER A 35 -2.43 19.37 11.67
N ILE A 36 -3.08 19.52 12.82
CA ILE A 36 -3.46 20.83 13.37
C ILE A 36 -2.23 21.64 13.76
N ASP A 37 -1.25 21.02 14.43
CA ASP A 37 0.01 21.67 14.80
C ASP A 37 0.79 22.14 13.55
N ASN A 38 0.85 21.32 12.50
CA ASN A 38 1.45 21.71 11.23
C ASN A 38 0.72 22.90 10.58
N ALA A 39 -0.62 22.95 10.65
CA ALA A 39 -1.40 24.08 10.14
C ALA A 39 -1.14 25.38 10.93
N ILE A 40 -1.02 25.28 12.26
CA ILE A 40 -0.62 26.40 13.12
C ILE A 40 0.78 26.89 12.75
N MET A 41 1.74 25.99 12.56
CA MET A 41 3.09 26.33 12.13
C MET A 41 3.11 26.98 10.75
N LEU A 42 2.29 26.50 9.82
CA LEU A 42 2.14 27.09 8.49
C LEU A 42 1.67 28.55 8.58
N GLN A 43 0.72 28.85 9.47
CA GLN A 43 0.17 30.19 9.62
C GLN A 43 1.10 31.15 10.37
N ARG A 44 1.75 30.66 11.44
CA ARG A 44 2.57 31.50 12.33
C ARG A 44 4.00 31.69 11.83
N SER A 45 4.47 30.86 10.90
CA SER A 45 5.84 30.94 10.38
C SER A 45 6.03 32.08 9.39
N ASN A 46 7.18 32.75 9.49
CA ASN A 46 7.62 33.73 8.50
C ASN A 46 8.22 33.08 7.25
N ARG A 47 8.58 31.79 7.29
CA ARG A 47 9.16 31.06 6.15
C ARG A 47 8.05 30.35 5.38
N TRP A 48 8.23 30.20 4.07
CA TRP A 48 7.26 29.51 3.23
C TRP A 48 7.22 28.01 3.54
N PRO A 49 6.03 27.39 3.62
CA PRO A 49 5.88 25.98 3.94
C PRO A 49 6.30 25.09 2.76
N LEU A 50 7.18 24.12 3.06
CA LEU A 50 7.46 22.98 2.20
C LEU A 50 6.90 21.74 2.87
N MET A 51 5.78 21.25 2.35
CA MET A 51 5.00 20.16 2.94
C MET A 51 5.39 18.82 2.32
N ILE A 52 5.91 17.91 3.14
CA ILE A 52 6.16 16.51 2.78
C ILE A 52 4.81 15.79 2.86
N ASP A 53 4.19 15.56 1.70
CA ASP A 53 2.81 15.10 1.57
C ASP A 53 2.69 13.98 0.51
N PRO A 54 3.20 12.77 0.82
CA PRO A 54 3.12 11.64 -0.11
C PRO A 54 1.68 11.22 -0.41
N GLN A 55 0.72 11.49 0.49
CA GLN A 55 -0.69 11.12 0.33
C GLN A 55 -1.56 12.24 -0.30
N GLY A 56 -1.01 13.44 -0.56
CA GLY A 56 -1.75 14.55 -1.15
C GLY A 56 -2.82 15.17 -0.24
N GLN A 57 -2.72 15.00 1.08
CA GLN A 57 -3.68 15.57 2.03
C GLN A 57 -3.49 17.08 2.17
N ALA A 58 -2.25 17.52 2.39
CA ALA A 58 -1.92 18.95 2.49
C ALA A 58 -2.20 19.69 1.18
N ASN A 59 -1.89 19.05 0.05
CA ASN A 59 -2.18 19.58 -1.28
C ASN A 59 -3.68 19.87 -1.48
N ARG A 60 -4.54 18.91 -1.11
CA ARG A 60 -6.01 19.08 -1.19
C ARG A 60 -6.51 20.14 -0.21
N TRP A 61 -5.98 20.13 1.01
CA TRP A 61 -6.34 21.12 2.02
C TRP A 61 -6.02 22.55 1.56
N VAL A 62 -4.81 22.82 1.06
CA VAL A 62 -4.43 24.15 0.56
C VAL A 62 -5.32 24.58 -0.62
N LYS A 63 -5.64 23.65 -1.54
CA LYS A 63 -6.55 23.95 -2.66
C LYS A 63 -7.94 24.38 -2.19
N ASN A 64 -8.52 23.68 -1.22
CA ASN A 64 -9.83 24.02 -0.66
C ASN A 64 -9.78 25.31 0.18
N MET A 65 -8.70 25.50 0.95
CA MET A 65 -8.54 26.67 1.83
C MET A 65 -8.38 27.96 1.03
N GLU A 66 -7.67 27.93 -0.10
CA GLU A 66 -7.36 29.09 -0.94
C GLU A 66 -8.27 29.15 -2.21
N GLU A 67 -9.37 28.39 -2.24
CA GLU A 67 -10.30 28.34 -3.39
C GLU A 67 -10.88 29.73 -3.70
N SER A 68 -11.28 30.48 -2.66
CA SER A 68 -11.79 31.85 -2.79
C SER A 68 -10.73 32.87 -3.20
N ASN A 69 -9.44 32.57 -3.01
CA ASN A 69 -8.30 33.45 -3.30
C ASN A 69 -7.67 33.19 -4.68
N ASN A 70 -8.32 32.39 -5.54
CA ASN A 70 -7.89 32.10 -6.91
C ASN A 70 -6.47 31.50 -6.99
N LEU A 71 -6.22 30.48 -6.16
CA LEU A 71 -4.96 29.74 -6.08
C LEU A 71 -4.45 29.32 -7.47
N LYS A 72 -3.18 29.65 -7.77
CA LYS A 72 -2.49 29.20 -8.98
C LYS A 72 -1.65 27.95 -8.68
N VAL A 73 -1.97 26.85 -9.32
CA VAL A 73 -1.26 25.58 -9.17
C VAL A 73 -0.26 25.42 -10.31
N VAL A 74 1.01 25.15 -9.97
CA VAL A 74 2.12 25.07 -10.93
C VAL A 74 3.10 23.95 -10.57
N LYS A 75 3.92 23.53 -11.54
CA LYS A 75 5.04 22.60 -11.32
C LYS A 75 6.33 23.24 -11.82
N GLN A 76 7.44 23.01 -11.13
CA GLN A 76 8.76 23.54 -11.53
C GLN A 76 9.16 23.09 -12.95
N SER A 77 8.74 21.90 -13.38
CA SER A 77 9.02 21.35 -14.72
C SER A 77 8.12 21.91 -15.83
N GLN A 78 7.10 22.71 -15.51
CA GLN A 78 6.13 23.18 -16.50
C GLN A 78 6.67 24.35 -17.32
N THR A 79 6.44 24.32 -18.63
CA THR A 79 6.74 25.45 -19.52
C THR A 79 5.94 26.69 -19.11
N GLY A 80 6.62 27.81 -18.86
CA GLY A 80 5.99 29.06 -18.42
C GLY A 80 5.85 29.22 -16.90
N PHE A 81 6.44 28.33 -16.10
CA PHE A 81 6.48 28.41 -14.64
C PHE A 81 6.92 29.80 -14.13
N VAL A 82 8.04 30.32 -14.64
CA VAL A 82 8.59 31.63 -14.24
C VAL A 82 7.58 32.76 -14.48
N ARG A 83 7.00 32.81 -15.68
CA ARG A 83 6.04 33.86 -16.05
C ARG A 83 4.77 33.82 -15.21
N MET A 84 4.26 32.62 -14.90
CA MET A 84 3.12 32.46 -13.99
C MET A 84 3.45 32.98 -12.59
N LEU A 85 4.66 32.70 -12.11
CA LEU A 85 5.12 33.12 -10.79
C LEU A 85 5.31 34.63 -10.72
N GLU A 86 5.94 35.24 -11.72
CA GLU A 86 6.09 36.70 -11.85
C GLU A 86 4.73 37.40 -11.82
N ASN A 87 3.78 36.96 -12.64
CA ASN A 87 2.43 37.52 -12.68
C ASN A 87 1.72 37.37 -11.32
N SER A 88 1.86 36.22 -10.66
CA SER A 88 1.19 35.95 -9.39
C SER A 88 1.74 36.83 -8.27
N ILE A 89 3.04 37.12 -8.27
CA ILE A 89 3.69 38.03 -7.31
C ILE A 89 3.20 39.47 -7.50
N MET A 90 3.07 39.92 -8.75
CA MET A 90 2.61 41.28 -9.05
C MET A 90 1.16 41.54 -8.63
N ILE A 91 0.29 40.52 -8.72
CA ILE A 91 -1.14 40.64 -8.36
C ILE A 91 -1.46 40.14 -6.94
N GLY A 92 -0.47 39.66 -6.19
CA GLY A 92 -0.66 39.12 -4.84
C GLY A 92 -1.45 37.82 -4.77
N ALA A 93 -1.44 37.00 -5.83
CA ALA A 93 -2.15 35.72 -5.86
C ALA A 93 -1.43 34.63 -5.05
N ALA A 94 -2.20 33.72 -4.46
CA ALA A 94 -1.63 32.52 -3.83
C ALA A 94 -1.12 31.54 -4.91
N VAL A 95 0.05 30.94 -4.68
CA VAL A 95 0.66 29.95 -5.57
C VAL A 95 0.96 28.66 -4.83
N LEU A 96 0.57 27.51 -5.40
CA LEU A 96 0.93 26.18 -4.93
C LEU A 96 1.84 25.50 -5.95
N ILE A 97 3.09 25.22 -5.55
CA ILE A 97 4.02 24.42 -6.35
C ILE A 97 3.90 22.95 -5.96
N GLU A 98 3.54 22.10 -6.93
CA GLU A 98 3.37 20.66 -6.73
C GLU A 98 4.60 19.84 -7.11
N ASN A 99 4.80 18.73 -6.39
CA ASN A 99 5.85 17.75 -6.64
C ASN A 99 7.25 18.36 -6.65
N MET A 100 7.57 19.17 -5.63
CA MET A 100 8.91 19.72 -5.47
C MET A 100 9.96 18.59 -5.43
N PRO A 101 10.97 18.63 -6.32
CA PRO A 101 12.11 17.71 -6.28
C PRO A 101 13.06 18.08 -5.13
N GLU A 102 14.02 17.21 -4.84
CA GLU A 102 15.08 17.47 -3.85
C GLU A 102 15.97 18.66 -4.28
N GLU A 103 16.19 18.81 -5.59
CA GLU A 103 16.91 19.92 -6.20
C GLU A 103 15.96 21.07 -6.57
N ILE A 104 15.83 22.03 -5.65
CA ILE A 104 15.03 23.24 -5.84
C ILE A 104 15.72 24.19 -6.81
N ASP A 105 14.98 24.73 -7.78
CA ASP A 105 15.52 25.71 -8.72
C ASP A 105 16.05 26.96 -7.98
N PRO A 106 17.32 27.36 -8.17
CA PRO A 106 17.90 28.55 -7.55
C PRO A 106 17.11 29.84 -7.83
N MET A 107 16.33 29.93 -8.91
CA MET A 107 15.52 31.12 -9.18
C MET A 107 14.43 31.38 -8.12
N LEU A 108 14.05 30.37 -7.33
CA LEU A 108 13.11 30.53 -6.21
C LEU A 108 13.78 31.16 -4.98
N GLU A 109 15.11 31.17 -4.91
CA GLU A 109 15.85 31.63 -3.74
C GLU A 109 15.49 33.05 -3.28
N PRO A 110 15.36 34.06 -4.16
CA PRO A 110 14.94 35.40 -3.75
C PRO A 110 13.57 35.41 -3.07
N ILE A 111 12.63 34.57 -3.54
CA ILE A 111 11.28 34.43 -2.97
C ILE A 111 11.36 33.71 -1.62
N LEU A 112 12.12 32.61 -1.56
CA LEU A 112 12.26 31.79 -0.35
C LEU A 112 12.87 32.59 0.80
N LEU A 113 13.89 33.40 0.50
CA LEU A 113 14.55 34.29 1.45
C LEU A 113 13.82 35.63 1.65
N LYS A 114 12.74 35.88 0.90
CA LYS A 114 11.99 37.15 0.90
C LYS A 114 12.91 38.38 0.71
N GLN A 115 13.80 38.32 -0.28
CA GLN A 115 14.74 39.40 -0.64
C GLN A 115 14.04 40.59 -1.32
N ILE A 116 13.10 41.20 -0.60
CA ILE A 116 12.28 42.31 -1.09
C ILE A 116 13.05 43.62 -0.89
N VAL A 117 13.23 44.37 -1.98
CA VAL A 117 13.92 45.67 -1.99
C VAL A 117 12.92 46.77 -2.30
N LYS A 118 12.90 47.83 -1.49
CA LYS A 118 12.09 49.02 -1.77
C LYS A 118 12.85 49.96 -2.70
N THR A 119 12.36 50.11 -3.92
CA THR A 119 12.93 51.03 -4.92
C THR A 119 11.87 52.06 -5.28
N GLY A 120 12.13 53.34 -5.01
CA GLY A 120 11.18 54.42 -5.35
C GLY A 120 9.82 54.35 -4.64
N GLY A 121 9.73 53.71 -3.47
CA GLY A 121 8.49 53.55 -2.71
C GLY A 121 7.70 52.28 -3.02
N VAL A 122 8.04 51.56 -4.10
CA VAL A 122 7.44 50.28 -4.47
C VAL A 122 8.34 49.14 -3.98
N SER A 123 7.73 48.12 -3.37
CA SER A 123 8.42 46.88 -3.00
C SER A 123 8.65 46.07 -4.27
N THR A 124 9.89 45.65 -4.53
CA THR A 124 10.28 44.89 -5.72
C THR A 124 11.11 43.68 -5.33
N ILE A 125 11.07 42.62 -6.13
CA ILE A 125 11.88 41.41 -5.95
C ILE A 125 12.52 41.02 -7.28
N ARG A 126 13.75 40.53 -7.23
CA ARG A 126 14.47 40.08 -8.42
C ARG A 126 14.26 38.58 -8.62
N LEU A 127 13.80 38.19 -9.81
CA LEU A 127 13.57 36.81 -10.23
C LEU A 127 14.34 36.56 -11.52
N GLY A 128 15.46 35.85 -11.41
CA GLY A 128 16.42 35.72 -12.51
C GLY A 128 16.94 37.09 -12.98
N ASP A 129 16.66 37.41 -14.24
CA ASP A 129 17.05 38.68 -14.86
C ASP A 129 15.99 39.77 -14.72
N ASN A 130 14.77 39.43 -14.31
CA ASN A 130 13.65 40.38 -14.20
C ASN A 130 13.52 40.93 -12.77
N THR A 131 13.09 42.19 -12.66
CA THR A 131 12.64 42.79 -11.40
C THR A 131 11.14 42.98 -11.47
N VAL A 132 10.41 42.35 -10.55
CA VAL A 132 8.94 42.41 -10.49
C VAL A 132 8.49 43.18 -9.26
N GLU A 133 7.37 43.89 -9.38
CA GLU A 133 6.71 44.51 -8.24
C GLU A 133 6.16 43.43 -7.31
N TYR A 134 6.33 43.62 -6.01
CA TYR A 134 5.97 42.67 -4.98
C TYR A 134 4.71 43.14 -4.23
N ASP A 135 3.63 42.38 -4.36
CA ASP A 135 2.42 42.57 -3.57
C ASP A 135 2.53 41.87 -2.21
N ALA A 136 2.13 42.57 -1.14
CA ALA A 136 2.23 42.05 0.23
C ALA A 136 1.26 40.88 0.52
N ASN A 137 0.21 40.71 -0.29
CA ASN A 137 -0.77 39.63 -0.15
C ASN A 137 -0.31 38.33 -0.80
N PHE A 138 0.79 38.34 -1.56
CA PHE A 138 1.33 37.14 -2.19
C PHE A 138 1.59 36.03 -1.15
N ARG A 139 1.17 34.80 -1.49
CA ARG A 139 1.39 33.60 -0.66
C ARG A 139 1.97 32.47 -1.50
N LEU A 140 2.95 31.76 -0.95
CA LEU A 140 3.58 30.61 -1.58
C LEU A 140 3.40 29.35 -0.71
N TYR A 141 2.96 28.27 -1.35
CA TYR A 141 2.85 26.93 -0.79
C TYR A 141 3.64 25.95 -1.65
N MET A 142 4.34 25.01 -1.03
CA MET A 142 5.09 23.98 -1.75
C MET A 142 4.75 22.60 -1.19
N THR A 143 4.54 21.63 -2.07
CA THR A 143 4.25 20.23 -1.70
C THR A 143 5.18 19.27 -2.43
N THR A 144 5.60 18.21 -1.75
CA THR A 144 6.34 17.10 -2.38
C THR A 144 5.66 15.78 -2.08
N LYS A 145 5.66 14.87 -3.06
CA LYS A 145 5.17 13.49 -2.90
C LYS A 145 6.26 12.52 -2.46
N LEU A 146 7.51 12.98 -2.36
CA LEU A 146 8.62 12.17 -1.87
C LEU A 146 8.37 11.85 -0.40
N ARG A 147 8.36 10.56 -0.05
CA ARG A 147 8.08 10.11 1.34
C ARG A 147 9.21 10.47 2.30
N ASN A 148 10.46 10.42 1.83
CA ASN A 148 11.64 10.75 2.61
C ASN A 148 12.67 11.54 1.76
N PRO A 149 12.37 12.80 1.41
CA PRO A 149 13.25 13.62 0.60
C PRO A 149 14.49 14.07 1.39
N HIS A 150 15.67 14.01 0.76
CA HIS A 150 16.93 14.46 1.34
C HIS A 150 17.24 15.89 0.88
N TYR A 151 16.63 16.87 1.53
CA TYR A 151 16.93 18.27 1.26
C TYR A 151 18.29 18.67 1.87
N PRO A 152 19.12 19.44 1.13
CA PRO A 152 20.36 19.95 1.69
C PRO A 152 20.08 20.92 2.85
N PRO A 153 20.98 21.04 3.84
CA PRO A 153 20.79 21.92 5.00
C PRO A 153 20.46 23.38 4.62
N GLU A 154 21.04 23.85 3.51
CA GLU A 154 20.78 25.16 2.94
C GLU A 154 19.30 25.38 2.62
N THR A 155 18.63 24.39 2.01
CA THR A 155 17.19 24.43 1.74
C THR A 155 16.39 24.44 3.03
N CYS A 156 16.74 23.60 4.00
CA CYS A 156 16.04 23.48 5.28
C CYS A 156 16.07 24.77 6.12
N VAL A 157 17.08 25.62 5.94
CA VAL A 157 17.15 26.94 6.60
C VAL A 157 16.26 27.97 5.91
N LYS A 158 16.00 27.83 4.60
CA LYS A 158 15.20 28.77 3.80
C LYS A 158 13.70 28.56 3.95
N VAL A 159 13.25 27.31 4.09
CA VAL A 159 11.83 26.94 4.14
C VAL A 159 11.37 26.54 5.54
N ASN A 160 10.05 26.50 5.76
CA ASN A 160 9.45 25.81 6.89
C ASN A 160 9.10 24.38 6.45
N LEU A 161 9.95 23.41 6.78
CA LEU A 161 9.73 22.02 6.40
C LEU A 161 8.67 21.39 7.32
N LEU A 162 7.50 21.06 6.76
CA LEU A 162 6.38 20.49 7.49
C LEU A 162 6.12 19.06 7.02
N ASN A 163 5.97 18.13 7.95
CA ASN A 163 5.67 16.75 7.62
C ASN A 163 4.16 16.53 7.66
N PHE A 164 3.53 16.32 6.51
CA PHE A 164 2.11 16.02 6.37
C PHE A 164 1.86 14.55 5.99
N MET A 165 2.80 13.65 6.31
CA MET A 165 2.53 12.22 6.22
C MET A 165 1.33 11.85 7.10
N ALA A 166 0.43 11.06 6.53
CA ALA A 166 -0.74 10.57 7.25
C ALA A 166 -0.32 9.88 8.57
N THR A 167 -0.88 10.37 9.68
CA THR A 167 -0.68 9.78 11.00
C THR A 167 -1.67 8.65 11.24
N GLU A 168 -1.38 7.82 12.25
CA GLU A 168 -2.30 6.80 12.73
C GLU A 168 -3.63 7.42 13.17
N GLU A 169 -3.56 8.37 14.11
CA GLU A 169 -4.71 9.13 14.63
C GLU A 169 -5.52 9.80 13.50
N GLY A 170 -4.86 10.46 12.54
CA GLY A 170 -5.54 11.18 11.47
C GLY A 170 -6.27 10.25 10.48
N LEU A 171 -5.69 9.08 10.18
CA LEU A 171 -6.35 8.10 9.32
C LEU A 171 -7.51 7.40 10.04
N GLN A 172 -7.32 7.09 11.32
CA GLN A 172 -8.34 6.52 12.19
C GLN A 172 -9.59 7.40 12.23
N ASP A 173 -9.43 8.69 12.55
CA ASP A 173 -10.52 9.67 12.56
C ASP A 173 -11.21 9.78 11.19
N GLN A 174 -10.43 9.75 10.10
CA GLN A 174 -10.97 9.81 8.75
C GLN A 174 -11.83 8.58 8.42
N MET A 175 -11.34 7.37 8.71
CA MET A 175 -12.08 6.13 8.47
C MET A 175 -13.34 6.08 9.33
N LEU A 176 -13.25 6.48 10.59
CA LEU A 176 -14.38 6.59 11.50
C LEU A 176 -15.47 7.50 10.93
N GLY A 177 -15.11 8.71 10.49
CA GLY A 177 -16.05 9.64 9.88
C GLY A 177 -16.77 9.03 8.67
N ILE A 178 -16.06 8.24 7.85
CA ILE A 178 -16.65 7.55 6.70
C ILE A 178 -17.64 6.46 7.12
N VAL A 179 -17.30 5.64 8.12
CA VAL A 179 -18.22 4.60 8.62
C VAL A 179 -19.48 5.23 9.19
N VAL A 180 -19.32 6.24 10.06
CA VAL A 180 -20.46 6.92 10.70
C VAL A 180 -21.34 7.58 9.65
N ALA A 181 -20.75 8.27 8.66
CA ALA A 181 -21.50 8.88 7.58
C ALA A 181 -22.29 7.87 6.72
N LYS A 182 -21.83 6.61 6.63
CA LYS A 182 -22.46 5.55 5.84
C LYS A 182 -23.50 4.75 6.62
N GLU A 183 -23.20 4.37 7.85
CA GLU A 183 -24.09 3.56 8.69
C GLU A 183 -25.18 4.41 9.36
N GLU A 184 -24.83 5.63 9.78
CA GLU A 184 -25.72 6.53 10.53
C GLU A 184 -25.80 7.93 9.88
N PRO A 185 -26.29 8.02 8.63
CA PRO A 185 -26.28 9.28 7.86
C PRO A 185 -27.12 10.38 8.51
N VAL A 186 -28.17 10.02 9.26
CA VAL A 186 -29.04 10.99 9.95
C VAL A 186 -28.31 11.63 11.12
N LEU A 187 -27.58 10.85 11.91
CA LEU A 187 -26.78 11.37 13.03
C LEU A 187 -25.62 12.22 12.51
N GLU A 188 -24.98 11.84 11.40
CA GLU A 188 -23.91 12.65 10.82
C GLU A 188 -24.44 13.97 10.24
N GLN A 189 -25.60 13.97 9.58
CA GLN A 189 -26.24 15.22 9.13
C GLN A 189 -26.63 16.13 10.30
N GLN A 190 -27.12 15.56 11.40
CA GLN A 190 -27.38 16.32 12.63
C GLN A 190 -26.09 16.86 13.23
N ARG A 191 -25.01 16.06 13.25
CA ARG A 191 -23.68 16.49 13.71
C ARG A 191 -23.14 17.63 12.85
N GLU A 192 -23.15 17.49 11.53
CA GLU A 192 -22.72 18.56 10.61
C GLU A 192 -23.54 19.84 10.81
N LYS A 193 -24.86 19.72 10.93
CA LYS A 193 -25.73 20.87 11.17
C LYS A 193 -25.41 21.55 12.51
N LEU A 194 -25.28 20.77 13.60
CA LEU A 194 -24.92 21.29 14.91
C LEU A 194 -23.51 21.89 14.93
N VAL A 195 -22.56 21.32 14.17
CA VAL A 195 -21.20 21.86 14.06
C VAL A 195 -21.19 23.18 13.29
N LEU A 196 -21.98 23.31 12.22
CA LEU A 196 -22.16 24.56 11.48
C LEU A 196 -22.87 25.62 12.33
N GLU A 197 -23.93 25.23 13.05
CA GLU A 197 -24.65 26.10 13.98
C GLU A 197 -23.73 26.53 15.13
N ASP A 198 -22.97 25.62 15.75
CA ASP A 198 -21.99 25.94 16.79
C ASP A 198 -20.85 26.81 16.26
N ALA A 199 -20.40 26.61 15.01
CA ALA A 199 -19.40 27.47 14.38
C ALA A 199 -19.94 28.88 14.10
N ALA A 200 -21.16 28.99 13.59
CA ALA A 200 -21.86 30.25 13.42
C ALA A 200 -22.09 30.93 14.77
N ASN A 201 -22.52 30.17 15.78
CA ASN A 201 -22.75 30.62 17.15
C ASN A 201 -21.46 31.05 17.84
N LYS A 202 -20.32 30.37 17.62
CA LYS A 202 -19.01 30.78 18.15
C LYS A 202 -18.45 31.99 17.44
N LYS A 203 -18.68 32.10 16.13
CA LYS A 203 -18.32 33.29 15.37
C LYS A 203 -19.15 34.49 15.83
N THR A 204 -20.46 34.33 15.95
CA THR A 204 -21.33 35.37 16.52
C THR A 204 -21.02 35.60 17.99
N LEU A 205 -20.70 34.59 18.80
CA LEU A 205 -20.23 34.78 20.18
C LEU A 205 -18.93 35.56 20.22
N LYS A 206 -17.98 35.35 19.30
CA LYS A 206 -16.73 36.11 19.23
C LYS A 206 -16.98 37.55 18.75
N GLU A 207 -17.83 37.73 17.74
CA GLU A 207 -18.27 39.06 17.27
C GLU A 207 -19.06 39.80 18.35
N ILE A 208 -19.91 39.07 19.07
CA ILE A 208 -20.66 39.52 20.23
C ILE A 208 -19.68 39.76 21.37
N GLU A 209 -18.66 38.95 21.63
CA GLU A 209 -17.61 39.14 22.65
C GLU A 209 -16.73 40.34 22.33
N ASP A 210 -16.43 40.61 21.06
CA ASP A 210 -15.72 41.80 20.61
C ASP A 210 -16.62 43.04 20.75
N GLN A 211 -17.91 42.92 20.41
CA GLN A 211 -18.93 43.94 20.69
C GLN A 211 -19.22 44.08 22.19
N ILE A 212 -19.09 43.01 22.96
CA ILE A 212 -19.29 42.92 24.39
C ILE A 212 -18.02 43.42 25.07
N LEU A 213 -16.82 43.29 24.53
CA LEU A 213 -15.60 43.96 25.00
C LEU A 213 -15.72 45.48 24.81
N TYR A 214 -16.45 45.89 23.76
CA TYR A 214 -16.90 47.26 23.57
C TYR A 214 -18.04 47.66 24.55
N LEU A 215 -18.93 46.74 24.95
CA LEU A 215 -20.05 47.01 25.88
C LEU A 215 -19.73 46.72 27.38
N LEU A 216 -18.68 45.96 27.70
CA LEU A 216 -18.19 45.51 29.03
C LEU A 216 -17.28 46.55 29.68
N GLN A 217 -17.25 47.76 29.14
CA GLN A 217 -17.17 48.96 29.96
C GLN A 217 -18.39 49.08 30.90
N THR A 218 -19.42 48.25 30.76
CA THR A 218 -20.61 48.23 31.63
C THR A 218 -21.21 46.82 31.78
N ALA A 219 -20.99 46.24 32.98
CA ALA A 219 -21.79 45.21 33.64
C ALA A 219 -21.67 43.72 33.23
N LYS A 220 -21.81 42.89 34.28
CA LYS A 220 -21.31 41.53 34.52
C LYS A 220 -22.35 40.41 34.31
N ASP A 221 -21.79 39.22 34.08
CA ASP A 221 -22.20 37.85 34.48
C ASP A 221 -23.25 37.02 33.69
N ASN A 222 -22.71 36.00 33.01
CA ASN A 222 -22.89 34.52 33.14
C ASN A 222 -24.16 33.80 32.59
N ILE A 223 -24.00 32.59 31.99
CA ILE A 223 -24.87 31.38 32.10
C ILE A 223 -24.39 30.16 31.25
N LEU A 224 -24.18 29.04 31.97
CA LEU A 224 -24.29 27.56 31.80
C LEU A 224 -24.28 26.79 30.45
N ASP A 225 -23.50 25.69 30.50
CA ASP A 225 -23.42 24.52 29.62
C ASP A 225 -24.55 23.48 29.81
N ASP A 226 -24.77 22.67 28.77
CA ASP A 226 -25.73 21.56 28.72
C ASP A 226 -25.00 20.21 28.53
N GLU A 227 -25.06 19.31 29.53
CA GLU A 227 -24.15 18.15 29.70
C GLU A 227 -24.73 16.80 29.22
N ARG A 228 -25.84 16.79 28.46
CA ARG A 228 -26.50 15.53 28.05
C ARG A 228 -26.13 15.00 26.67
N LEU A 229 -25.33 15.74 25.88
CA LEU A 229 -24.90 15.31 24.53
C LEU A 229 -23.64 14.42 24.58
N ASN A 230 -22.81 14.55 25.62
CA ASN A 230 -21.49 13.89 25.70
C ASN A 230 -21.56 12.39 26.03
N GLU A 231 -22.58 11.94 26.77
CA GLU A 231 -22.69 10.52 27.17
C GLU A 231 -23.12 9.61 26.00
N THR A 232 -23.98 10.09 25.09
CA THR A 232 -24.43 9.29 23.93
C THR A 232 -23.37 9.23 22.82
N LEU A 233 -22.53 10.27 22.71
CA LEU A 233 -21.36 10.30 21.82
C LEU A 233 -20.23 9.37 22.29
N GLY A 234 -20.04 9.21 23.61
CA GLY A 234 -18.99 8.36 24.18
C GLY A 234 -19.17 6.86 23.88
N ALA A 235 -20.39 6.34 23.96
CA ALA A 235 -20.68 4.92 23.72
C ALA A 235 -20.50 4.51 22.24
N SER A 236 -20.85 5.41 21.30
CA SER A 236 -20.63 5.20 19.86
C SER A 236 -19.15 5.29 19.50
N LYS A 237 -18.39 6.18 20.14
CA LYS A 237 -16.94 6.33 19.95
C LYS A 237 -16.17 5.08 20.38
N ILE A 238 -16.38 4.59 21.60
CA ILE A 238 -15.67 3.39 22.13
C ILE A 238 -15.87 2.14 21.24
N THR A 239 -17.03 2.02 20.60
CA THR A 239 -17.36 0.83 19.79
C THR A 239 -16.83 0.97 18.36
N ALA A 240 -16.84 2.18 17.80
CA ALA A 240 -16.24 2.45 16.50
C ALA A 240 -14.70 2.36 16.52
N ASN A 241 -14.08 2.61 17.68
CA ASN A 241 -12.66 2.39 17.91
C ASN A 241 -12.20 0.92 17.66
N LYS A 242 -13.10 -0.07 17.65
CA LYS A 242 -12.75 -1.47 17.33
C LYS A 242 -12.67 -1.77 15.83
N ILE A 243 -13.39 -1.02 14.97
CA ILE A 243 -13.18 -1.05 13.51
C ILE A 243 -11.91 -0.28 13.16
N GLU A 244 -11.66 0.81 13.90
CA GLU A 244 -10.56 1.75 13.75
C GLU A 244 -9.17 1.09 13.84
N GLU A 245 -8.89 0.31 14.88
CA GLU A 245 -7.57 -0.34 15.07
C GLU A 245 -7.20 -1.26 13.90
N LYS A 246 -8.16 -2.05 13.38
CA LYS A 246 -7.90 -3.01 12.30
C LYS A 246 -7.73 -2.33 10.95
N GLY A 247 -8.57 -1.34 10.64
CA GLY A 247 -8.55 -0.60 9.37
C GLY A 247 -7.22 0.10 9.13
N PHE A 248 -6.78 0.90 10.10
CA PHE A 248 -5.51 1.62 10.03
C PHE A 248 -4.31 0.66 9.94
N THR A 249 -4.27 -0.37 10.78
CA THR A 249 -3.13 -1.30 10.86
C THR A 249 -2.88 -1.98 9.52
N ALA A 250 -3.98 -2.30 8.82
CA ALA A 250 -3.97 -2.82 7.45
C ALA A 250 -3.36 -1.83 6.44
N PHE A 251 -3.67 -0.52 6.52
CA PHE A 251 -3.09 0.47 5.61
C PHE A 251 -1.57 0.56 5.75
N PHE A 252 -1.05 0.62 6.97
CA PHE A 252 0.39 0.68 7.17
C PHE A 252 1.08 -0.64 6.83
N CYS A 253 0.39 -1.78 6.98
CA CYS A 253 0.85 -3.05 6.43
C CYS A 253 1.10 -2.96 4.91
N ILE A 254 0.14 -2.43 4.15
CA ILE A 254 0.28 -2.32 2.69
C ILE A 254 1.28 -1.24 2.27
N ALA A 255 1.42 -0.15 3.03
CA ALA A 255 2.39 0.90 2.75
C ALA A 255 3.84 0.40 2.88
N ASP A 256 4.07 -0.54 3.79
CA ASP A 256 5.38 -1.16 4.02
C ASP A 256 5.75 -2.20 2.94
N LEU A 257 4.80 -2.67 2.12
CA LEU A 257 5.08 -3.62 1.03
C LEU A 257 6.03 -3.06 -0.02
N THR A 258 6.15 -1.74 -0.11
CA THR A 258 7.14 -1.04 -0.96
C THR A 258 8.59 -1.42 -0.66
N VAL A 259 8.86 -1.90 0.56
CA VAL A 259 10.17 -2.42 0.97
C VAL A 259 10.47 -3.77 0.31
N ILE A 260 9.44 -4.58 0.05
CA ILE A 260 9.57 -5.89 -0.59
C ILE A 260 9.77 -5.73 -2.09
N ASP A 261 8.90 -4.95 -2.73
CA ASP A 261 9.00 -4.65 -4.16
C ASP A 261 8.57 -3.20 -4.43
N PRO A 262 9.33 -2.41 -5.20
CA PRO A 262 8.98 -1.02 -5.49
C PRO A 262 7.65 -0.86 -6.23
N MET A 263 7.12 -1.90 -6.88
CA MET A 263 5.82 -1.87 -7.56
C MET A 263 4.63 -1.97 -6.59
N TYR A 264 4.85 -2.40 -5.34
CA TYR A 264 3.80 -2.58 -4.33
C TYR A 264 3.40 -1.26 -3.66
N GLN A 265 2.96 -0.29 -4.46
CA GLN A 265 2.54 1.04 -4.01
C GLN A 265 1.04 1.22 -4.18
N TYR A 266 0.38 1.78 -3.16
CA TYR A 266 -1.06 2.02 -3.13
C TYR A 266 -1.34 3.45 -2.68
N ALA A 267 -2.25 4.14 -3.36
CA ALA A 267 -2.73 5.45 -2.91
C ALA A 267 -3.61 5.30 -1.67
N LEU A 268 -3.57 6.30 -0.77
CA LEU A 268 -4.52 6.39 0.33
C LEU A 268 -5.97 6.47 -0.17
N GLU A 269 -6.20 7.20 -1.25
CA GLU A 269 -7.51 7.31 -1.89
C GLU A 269 -8.04 5.95 -2.36
N TRP A 270 -7.18 5.12 -2.96
CA TRP A 270 -7.53 3.77 -3.36
C TRP A 270 -7.96 2.93 -2.15
N PHE A 271 -7.20 3.02 -1.05
CA PHE A 271 -7.52 2.32 0.18
C PHE A 271 -8.86 2.76 0.80
N ILE A 272 -9.12 4.07 0.82
CA ILE A 272 -10.40 4.63 1.29
C ILE A 272 -11.56 4.14 0.43
N ASN A 273 -11.41 4.15 -0.90
CA ASN A 273 -12.42 3.66 -1.82
C ASN A 273 -12.69 2.16 -1.61
N LEU A 274 -11.65 1.38 -1.36
CA LEU A 274 -11.76 -0.04 -1.05
C LEU A 274 -12.48 -0.28 0.29
N PHE A 275 -12.20 0.55 1.29
CA PHE A 275 -12.90 0.53 2.56
C PHE A 275 -14.40 0.84 2.39
N VAL A 276 -14.75 1.90 1.66
CA VAL A 276 -16.15 2.22 1.34
C VAL A 276 -16.84 1.08 0.59
N PHE A 277 -16.13 0.48 -0.38
CA PHE A 277 -16.63 -0.68 -1.12
C PHE A 277 -16.89 -1.88 -0.18
N SER A 278 -16.00 -2.16 0.77
CA SER A 278 -16.20 -3.24 1.74
C SER A 278 -17.41 -3.03 2.64
N ILE A 279 -17.70 -1.80 3.07
CA ILE A 279 -18.89 -1.47 3.87
C ILE A 279 -20.18 -1.85 3.10
N SER A 280 -20.21 -1.56 1.80
CA SER A 280 -21.36 -1.89 0.93
C SER A 280 -21.53 -3.39 0.67
N ARG A 281 -20.45 -4.18 0.82
CA ARG A 281 -20.45 -5.63 0.61
C ARG A 281 -20.67 -6.43 1.90
N ALA A 282 -20.36 -5.84 3.05
CA ALA A 282 -20.49 -6.50 4.34
C ALA A 282 -21.95 -6.82 4.67
N GLU A 283 -22.20 -7.98 5.27
CA GLU A 283 -23.53 -8.42 5.66
C GLU A 283 -24.13 -7.53 6.76
N SER A 284 -25.34 -7.02 6.52
CA SER A 284 -26.06 -6.15 7.45
C SER A 284 -26.54 -6.95 8.68
N SER A 285 -26.46 -6.33 9.86
CA SER A 285 -26.99 -6.90 11.10
C SER A 285 -27.59 -5.80 11.96
N SER A 286 -28.68 -6.10 12.67
CA SER A 286 -29.31 -5.18 13.64
C SER A 286 -28.54 -5.10 14.94
N VAL A 287 -27.65 -6.07 15.21
CA VAL A 287 -26.80 -6.08 16.40
C VAL A 287 -25.47 -5.44 16.04
N LEU A 288 -25.16 -4.31 16.68
CA LEU A 288 -23.95 -3.53 16.42
C LEU A 288 -22.70 -4.40 16.46
N ALA A 289 -22.48 -5.18 17.53
CA ALA A 289 -21.30 -6.05 17.67
C ALA A 289 -21.11 -6.99 16.46
N THR A 290 -22.17 -7.69 16.05
CA THR A 290 -22.15 -8.58 14.89
C THR A 290 -21.93 -7.81 13.58
N ARG A 291 -22.52 -6.61 13.44
CA ARG A 291 -22.27 -5.75 12.28
C ARG A 291 -20.81 -5.34 12.18
N LEU A 292 -20.16 -5.00 13.30
CA LEU A 292 -18.74 -4.65 13.32
C LEU A 292 -17.85 -5.83 12.94
N ASP A 293 -18.17 -7.03 13.41
CA ASP A 293 -17.45 -8.24 13.02
C ASP A 293 -17.59 -8.52 11.52
N ASN A 294 -18.79 -8.40 10.96
CA ASN A 294 -19.03 -8.55 9.53
C ASN A 294 -18.28 -7.50 8.68
N LEU A 295 -18.26 -6.24 9.14
CA LEU A 295 -17.52 -5.16 8.48
C LEU A 295 -16.02 -5.43 8.47
N ASN A 296 -15.46 -5.81 9.62
CA ASN A 296 -14.05 -6.14 9.75
C ASN A 296 -13.67 -7.36 8.90
N ASP A 297 -14.50 -8.40 8.90
CA ASP A 297 -14.28 -9.61 8.12
C ASP A 297 -14.26 -9.31 6.61
N ALA A 298 -15.31 -8.61 6.14
CA ALA A 298 -15.45 -8.23 4.74
C ALA A 298 -14.30 -7.32 4.30
N PHE A 299 -13.97 -6.30 5.08
CA PHE A 299 -12.87 -5.39 4.77
C PHE A 299 -11.52 -6.12 4.69
N THR A 300 -11.20 -6.93 5.70
CA THR A 300 -9.92 -7.65 5.76
C THR A 300 -9.75 -8.59 4.58
N PHE A 301 -10.80 -9.32 4.21
CA PHE A 301 -10.74 -10.25 3.08
C PHE A 301 -10.71 -9.54 1.72
N ILE A 302 -11.53 -8.49 1.53
CA ILE A 302 -11.51 -7.68 0.30
C ILE A 302 -10.16 -7.02 0.11
N LEU A 303 -9.57 -6.45 1.16
CA LEU A 303 -8.21 -5.91 1.14
C LEU A 303 -7.20 -6.96 0.76
N TYR A 304 -7.25 -8.13 1.41
CA TYR A 304 -6.35 -9.23 1.12
C TYR A 304 -6.44 -9.65 -0.36
N GLN A 305 -7.64 -9.90 -0.87
CA GLN A 305 -7.85 -10.31 -2.26
C GLN A 305 -7.33 -9.25 -3.24
N ASN A 306 -7.61 -7.97 -2.98
CA ASN A 306 -7.20 -6.86 -3.82
C ASN A 306 -5.68 -6.70 -3.88
N VAL A 307 -5.02 -6.76 -2.73
CA VAL A 307 -3.56 -6.66 -2.63
C VAL A 307 -2.91 -7.91 -3.21
N CYS A 308 -3.41 -9.11 -2.94
CA CYS A 308 -2.85 -10.34 -3.50
C CYS A 308 -2.92 -10.42 -5.03
N ARG A 309 -3.85 -9.72 -5.70
CA ARG A 309 -3.84 -9.61 -7.17
C ARG A 309 -2.60 -8.89 -7.69
N SER A 310 -2.07 -7.92 -6.94
CA SER A 310 -0.88 -7.14 -7.29
C SER A 310 0.42 -7.70 -6.73
N LEU A 311 0.38 -8.75 -5.91
CA LEU A 311 1.58 -9.40 -5.35
C LEU A 311 2.02 -10.61 -6.17
N PHE A 312 3.33 -10.84 -6.24
CA PHE A 312 3.85 -12.11 -6.68
C PHE A 312 3.49 -13.21 -5.67
N GLU A 313 3.30 -14.43 -6.16
CA GLU A 313 2.91 -15.60 -5.40
C GLU A 313 3.89 -15.91 -4.25
N LYS A 314 5.17 -15.56 -4.41
CA LYS A 314 6.18 -15.69 -3.33
C LYS A 314 5.91 -14.77 -2.13
N ASP A 315 5.22 -13.65 -2.35
CA ASP A 315 5.02 -12.59 -1.34
C ASP A 315 3.62 -12.67 -0.72
N LYS A 316 2.68 -13.42 -1.29
CA LYS A 316 1.29 -13.54 -0.80
C LYS A 316 1.20 -14.12 0.61
N LEU A 317 1.92 -15.22 0.88
CA LEU A 317 1.93 -15.83 2.23
C LEU A 317 2.60 -14.90 3.24
N LEU A 318 3.67 -14.22 2.84
CA LEU A 318 4.35 -13.23 3.68
C LEU A 318 3.39 -12.09 4.04
N PHE A 319 2.63 -11.58 3.07
CA PHE A 319 1.63 -10.54 3.32
C PHE A 319 0.50 -11.04 4.24
N ALA A 320 -0.03 -12.25 4.01
CA ALA A 320 -1.06 -12.84 4.87
C ALA A 320 -0.56 -12.96 6.32
N PHE A 321 0.68 -13.42 6.51
CA PHE A 321 1.31 -13.51 7.82
C PHE A 321 1.56 -12.14 8.45
N LEU A 322 2.08 -11.16 7.70
CA LEU A 322 2.28 -9.79 8.20
C LEU A 322 0.96 -9.14 8.63
N LEU A 323 -0.11 -9.35 7.86
CA LEU A 323 -1.45 -8.85 8.19
C LEU A 323 -1.96 -9.50 9.48
N ALA A 324 -1.84 -10.82 9.62
CA ALA A 324 -2.20 -11.53 10.86
C ALA A 324 -1.42 -11.00 12.07
N ILE A 325 -0.08 -10.92 11.96
CA ILE A 325 0.80 -10.44 13.03
C ILE A 325 0.47 -9.00 13.41
N LYS A 326 0.34 -8.09 12.45
CA LYS A 326 0.03 -6.69 12.78
C LYS A 326 -1.32 -6.56 13.48
N ILE A 327 -2.34 -7.31 13.06
CA ILE A 327 -3.66 -7.34 13.74
C ILE A 327 -3.51 -7.88 15.18
N LEU A 328 -2.75 -8.95 15.39
CA LEU A 328 -2.56 -9.57 16.70
C LEU A 328 -1.70 -8.73 17.64
N VAL A 329 -0.69 -8.05 17.12
CA VAL A 329 0.11 -7.06 17.87
C VAL A 329 -0.76 -5.86 18.25
N GLY A 330 -1.61 -5.36 17.34
CA GLY A 330 -2.57 -4.29 17.65
C GLY A 330 -3.53 -4.65 18.79
N LYS A 331 -3.94 -5.92 18.88
CA LYS A 331 -4.75 -6.44 20.00
C LYS A 331 -3.97 -6.67 21.30
N GLY A 332 -2.64 -6.50 21.30
CA GLY A 332 -1.77 -6.82 22.43
C GLY A 332 -1.62 -8.33 22.70
N THR A 333 -1.95 -9.19 21.73
CA THR A 333 -1.87 -10.66 21.91
C THR A 333 -0.47 -11.22 21.65
N ILE A 334 0.34 -10.56 20.83
CA ILE A 334 1.72 -10.96 20.53
C ILE A 334 2.68 -9.95 21.14
N ASP A 335 3.66 -10.46 21.90
CA ASP A 335 4.74 -9.64 22.43
C ASP A 335 5.74 -9.22 21.34
N SER A 336 6.19 -7.96 21.41
CA SER A 336 7.13 -7.41 20.42
C SER A 336 8.53 -8.03 20.53
N GLY A 337 8.95 -8.44 21.74
CA GLY A 337 10.20 -9.15 21.97
C GLY A 337 10.19 -10.56 21.39
N GLU A 338 9.09 -11.30 21.57
CA GLU A 338 8.85 -12.61 20.96
C GLU A 338 8.87 -12.53 19.43
N LEU A 339 8.18 -11.54 18.85
CA LEU A 339 8.16 -11.32 17.41
C LEU A 339 9.57 -11.01 16.86
N ARG A 340 10.33 -10.17 17.56
CA ARG A 340 11.73 -9.89 17.20
C ARG A 340 12.56 -11.16 17.25
N TYR A 341 12.41 -11.98 18.29
CA TYR A 341 13.12 -13.24 18.45
C TYR A 341 12.80 -14.24 17.33
N PHE A 342 11.54 -14.31 16.90
CA PHE A 342 11.13 -15.12 15.76
C PHE A 342 11.94 -14.80 14.50
N PHE A 343 12.12 -13.50 14.19
CA PHE A 343 12.86 -13.06 13.01
C PHE A 343 14.38 -13.20 13.17
N THR A 344 14.96 -12.75 14.28
CA THR A 344 16.43 -12.67 14.43
C THR A 344 17.03 -13.94 15.00
N GLY A 345 16.30 -14.67 15.84
CA GLY A 345 16.84 -15.73 16.68
C GLY A 345 17.77 -15.23 17.76
N ASN A 346 18.53 -16.16 18.33
CA ASN A 346 19.49 -15.80 19.36
C ASN A 346 20.64 -14.97 18.76
N THR A 347 20.73 -13.71 19.17
CA THR A 347 21.83 -12.80 18.80
C THR A 347 22.93 -12.72 19.87
N GLN A 348 22.79 -13.44 20.98
CA GLN A 348 23.79 -13.46 22.05
C GLN A 348 24.97 -14.34 21.66
N MET A 349 26.19 -13.85 21.88
CA MET A 349 27.42 -14.52 21.45
C MET A 349 27.91 -15.63 22.39
N ASN A 350 27.36 -15.75 23.60
CA ASN A 350 27.78 -16.76 24.57
C ASN A 350 26.58 -17.47 25.19
N VAL A 351 26.40 -18.73 24.82
CA VAL A 351 25.45 -19.65 25.46
C VAL A 351 26.17 -20.30 26.62
N GLN A 352 25.88 -19.87 27.84
CA GLN A 352 26.58 -20.40 29.04
C GLN A 352 26.07 -21.79 29.48
N LYS A 353 24.94 -22.27 28.95
CA LYS A 353 24.38 -23.59 29.26
C LYS A 353 24.93 -24.67 28.32
N SER A 354 25.49 -25.73 28.90
CA SER A 354 25.91 -26.95 28.18
C SER A 354 24.71 -27.70 27.59
N LYS A 355 24.93 -28.41 26.48
CA LYS A 355 23.89 -29.26 25.87
C LYS A 355 23.44 -30.38 26.82
N PRO A 356 22.17 -30.81 26.78
CA PRO A 356 21.68 -31.96 27.54
C PRO A 356 22.45 -33.23 27.17
N ALA A 357 22.79 -34.06 28.16
CA ALA A 357 23.46 -35.33 27.93
C ALA A 357 22.59 -36.27 27.06
N GLY A 358 23.18 -36.90 26.04
CA GLY A 358 22.45 -37.77 25.10
C GLY A 358 21.85 -37.06 23.89
N SER A 359 22.02 -35.73 23.78
CA SER A 359 21.57 -34.95 22.62
C SER A 359 22.64 -34.79 21.53
N GLU A 360 23.87 -35.28 21.74
CA GLU A 360 25.00 -34.99 20.84
C GLU A 360 24.81 -35.50 19.41
N ALA A 361 23.98 -36.52 19.23
CA ALA A 361 23.74 -37.16 17.92
C ALA A 361 22.86 -36.32 16.98
N TRP A 362 21.96 -35.49 17.51
CA TRP A 362 20.94 -34.78 16.72
C TRP A 362 20.87 -33.27 17.00
N LEU A 363 21.30 -32.82 18.17
CA LEU A 363 21.22 -31.41 18.57
C LEU A 363 22.54 -30.68 18.30
N ASN A 364 22.53 -29.81 17.28
CA ASN A 364 23.66 -28.95 16.97
C ASN A 364 23.72 -27.71 17.89
N ASP A 365 24.90 -27.10 17.99
CA ASP A 365 25.14 -25.97 18.91
C ASP A 365 24.31 -24.74 18.57
N LYS A 366 23.97 -24.52 17.29
CA LYS A 366 23.15 -23.39 16.85
C LYS A 366 21.69 -23.56 17.27
N THR A 367 21.14 -24.75 17.12
CA THR A 367 19.78 -25.10 17.56
C THR A 367 19.70 -24.99 19.08
N TRP A 368 20.69 -25.51 19.81
CA TRP A 368 20.75 -25.37 21.26
C TRP A 368 20.87 -23.90 21.72
N ALA A 369 21.70 -23.10 21.04
CA ALA A 369 21.80 -21.68 21.30
C ALA A 369 20.45 -20.97 21.17
N ASN A 370 19.66 -21.32 20.15
CA ASN A 370 18.33 -20.77 19.95
C ASN A 370 17.32 -21.25 21.01
N ILE A 371 17.49 -22.43 21.59
CA ILE A 371 16.63 -22.92 22.68
C ILE A 371 16.98 -22.19 23.98
N VAL A 372 18.26 -22.09 24.35
CA VAL A 372 18.69 -21.35 25.55
C VAL A 372 18.35 -19.87 25.45
N GLY A 373 18.41 -19.29 24.25
CA GLY A 373 18.01 -17.89 24.04
C GLY A 373 16.52 -17.62 24.32
N LEU A 374 15.66 -18.64 24.32
CA LEU A 374 14.25 -18.49 24.69
C LEU A 374 14.09 -18.12 26.16
N ASP A 375 14.98 -18.59 27.05
CA ASP A 375 14.92 -18.30 28.50
C ASP A 375 14.92 -16.79 28.81
N ALA A 376 15.38 -15.95 27.89
CA ALA A 376 15.37 -14.49 28.02
C ALA A 376 13.98 -13.86 27.79
N LEU A 377 13.02 -14.61 27.27
CA LEU A 377 11.66 -14.14 26.98
C LEU A 377 10.73 -14.42 28.17
N PRO A 378 9.83 -13.48 28.54
CA PRO A 378 8.96 -13.64 29.72
C PRO A 378 8.09 -14.91 29.71
N SER A 379 7.66 -15.36 28.53
CA SER A 379 6.78 -16.52 28.37
C SER A 379 7.53 -17.86 28.37
N PHE A 380 8.87 -17.85 28.35
CA PHE A 380 9.73 -19.01 28.17
C PHE A 380 10.74 -19.18 29.30
N VAL A 381 10.44 -18.67 30.50
CA VAL A 381 11.32 -18.80 31.67
C VAL A 381 11.64 -20.27 31.93
N ASP A 382 12.94 -20.57 32.07
CA ASP A 382 13.49 -21.91 32.28
C ASP A 382 13.10 -22.95 31.20
N PHE A 383 12.76 -22.49 29.99
CA PHE A 383 12.36 -23.37 28.88
C PHE A 383 13.44 -24.37 28.50
N SER A 384 14.72 -23.96 28.52
CA SER A 384 15.83 -24.88 28.21
C SER A 384 15.98 -26.02 29.23
N ASP A 385 15.58 -25.81 30.49
CA ASP A 385 15.62 -26.84 31.53
C ASP A 385 14.43 -27.81 31.39
N ALA A 386 13.25 -27.29 31.03
CA ALA A 386 12.09 -28.11 30.64
C ALA A 386 12.40 -28.96 29.40
N PHE A 387 13.06 -28.36 28.40
CA PHE A 387 13.52 -29.05 27.19
C PHE A 387 14.47 -30.21 27.52
N ALA A 388 15.42 -29.99 28.43
CA ALA A 388 16.35 -31.03 28.87
C ALA A 388 15.65 -32.19 29.62
N THR A 389 14.56 -31.89 30.33
CA THR A 389 13.77 -32.89 31.07
C THR A 389 12.97 -33.81 30.14
N GLU A 390 12.43 -33.26 29.05
CA GLU A 390 11.60 -33.98 28.08
C GLU A 390 12.36 -34.43 26.81
N LEU A 391 13.69 -34.59 26.89
CA LEU A 391 14.58 -34.74 25.72
C LEU A 391 14.14 -35.82 24.71
N GLY A 392 13.62 -36.95 25.20
CA GLY A 392 13.15 -38.04 24.33
C GLY A 392 11.97 -37.64 23.43
N LEU A 393 11.03 -36.82 23.90
CA LEU A 393 9.91 -36.32 23.10
C LEU A 393 10.37 -35.31 22.04
N TRP A 394 11.36 -34.50 22.40
CA TRP A 394 11.99 -33.54 21.48
C TRP A 394 12.76 -34.23 20.36
N GLU A 395 13.45 -35.34 20.65
CA GLU A 395 14.13 -36.15 19.63
C GLU A 395 13.15 -36.79 18.63
N ILE A 396 12.01 -37.30 19.13
CA ILE A 396 10.92 -37.82 18.27
C ILE A 396 10.42 -36.70 17.35
N SER A 397 10.14 -35.52 17.90
CA SER A 397 9.69 -34.37 17.13
C SER A 397 10.73 -33.88 16.13
N TYR A 398 12.01 -33.87 16.51
CA TYR A 398 13.11 -33.49 15.64
C TYR A 398 13.21 -34.41 14.42
N ASN A 399 13.05 -35.72 14.62
CA ASN A 399 13.12 -36.72 13.54
C ASN A 399 11.81 -36.91 12.77
N SER A 400 10.70 -36.35 13.25
CA SER A 400 9.39 -36.47 12.60
C SER A 400 9.33 -35.78 11.24
N THR A 401 8.60 -36.39 10.30
CA THR A 401 8.22 -35.74 9.04
C THR A 401 7.17 -34.66 9.24
N ASP A 402 6.37 -34.77 10.30
CA ASP A 402 5.37 -33.79 10.72
C ASP A 402 5.57 -33.44 12.21
N PRO A 403 6.44 -32.48 12.52
CA PRO A 403 6.67 -32.08 13.90
C PRO A 403 5.46 -31.36 14.50
N ALA A 404 4.55 -30.78 13.71
CA ALA A 404 3.43 -30.02 14.27
C ALA A 404 2.49 -30.92 15.10
N GLU A 405 2.29 -32.17 14.65
CA GLU A 405 1.50 -33.17 15.38
C GLU A 405 2.24 -33.66 16.64
N THR A 406 3.51 -34.06 16.52
CA THR A 406 4.28 -34.63 17.64
C THR A 406 4.62 -33.61 18.72
N LEU A 407 4.71 -32.32 18.38
CA LEU A 407 4.87 -31.24 19.36
C LEU A 407 3.63 -31.09 20.25
N GLY A 408 2.47 -31.61 19.84
CA GLY A 408 1.25 -31.63 20.66
C GLY A 408 1.36 -32.48 21.93
N ASP A 409 2.24 -33.47 21.94
CA ASP A 409 2.44 -34.40 23.08
C ASP A 409 3.38 -33.83 24.16
N ILE A 410 4.00 -32.68 23.92
CA ILE A 410 5.00 -32.09 24.80
C ILE A 410 4.35 -31.18 25.84
N SER A 411 4.56 -31.49 27.12
CA SER A 411 3.87 -30.78 28.21
C SER A 411 4.33 -29.34 28.37
N SER A 412 5.62 -29.06 28.14
CA SER A 412 6.18 -27.69 28.16
C SER A 412 5.61 -26.75 27.09
N LEU A 413 4.90 -27.28 26.07
CA LEU A 413 4.22 -26.48 25.05
C LEU A 413 2.73 -26.23 25.34
N ALA A 414 2.15 -26.91 26.32
CA ALA A 414 0.71 -26.84 26.58
C ALA A 414 0.24 -25.44 26.98
N SER A 415 1.07 -24.69 27.71
CA SER A 415 0.79 -23.31 28.15
C SER A 415 1.05 -22.25 27.09
N LEU A 416 1.69 -22.60 25.97
CA LEU A 416 2.08 -21.65 24.93
C LEU A 416 0.96 -21.47 23.90
N ASP A 417 0.82 -20.23 23.42
CA ASP A 417 -0.10 -19.90 22.33
C ASP A 417 0.41 -20.40 20.96
N ALA A 418 -0.42 -20.20 19.93
CA ALA A 418 -0.10 -20.64 18.58
C ALA A 418 1.18 -19.99 18.01
N PHE A 419 1.44 -18.73 18.32
CA PHE A 419 2.62 -18.00 17.83
C PHE A 419 3.89 -18.44 18.54
N GLN A 420 3.83 -18.57 19.87
CA GLN A 420 4.91 -19.06 20.71
C GLN A 420 5.35 -20.49 20.32
N ARG A 421 4.40 -21.36 19.96
CA ARG A 421 4.71 -22.70 19.43
C ARG A 421 5.49 -22.65 18.11
N ILE A 422 5.19 -21.69 17.24
CA ILE A 422 5.93 -21.49 15.98
C ILE A 422 7.36 -21.01 16.26
N ILE A 423 7.57 -20.18 17.29
CA ILE A 423 8.91 -19.76 17.73
C ILE A 423 9.74 -20.98 18.13
N VAL A 424 9.18 -21.88 18.95
CA VAL A 424 9.87 -23.12 19.34
C VAL A 424 10.15 -24.01 18.14
N LEU A 425 9.16 -24.20 17.26
CA LEU A 425 9.34 -24.97 16.03
C LEU A 425 10.45 -24.37 15.16
N ARG A 426 10.54 -23.04 15.06
CA ARG A 426 11.59 -22.36 14.30
C ARG A 426 12.97 -22.58 14.90
N CYS A 427 13.10 -22.68 16.23
CA CYS A 427 14.35 -23.03 16.89
C CYS A 427 14.78 -24.46 16.57
N LEU A 428 13.85 -25.42 16.51
CA LEU A 428 14.13 -26.85 16.34
C LEU A 428 14.21 -27.30 14.87
N ARG A 429 13.19 -26.96 14.08
CA ARG A 429 12.93 -27.39 12.68
C ARG A 429 12.58 -26.18 11.81
N PRO A 430 13.56 -25.32 11.46
CA PRO A 430 13.32 -24.13 10.64
C PRO A 430 12.75 -24.46 9.24
N ASP A 431 12.97 -25.67 8.73
CA ASP A 431 12.41 -26.16 7.47
C ASP A 431 10.88 -26.32 7.49
N LYS A 432 10.27 -26.43 8.68
CA LYS A 432 8.83 -26.63 8.88
C LYS A 432 8.08 -25.36 9.27
N VAL A 433 8.76 -24.21 9.30
CA VAL A 433 8.15 -22.93 9.65
C VAL A 433 7.12 -22.48 8.61
N ILE A 434 7.36 -22.70 7.31
CA ILE A 434 6.43 -22.26 6.26
C ILE A 434 5.05 -22.94 6.41
N PRO A 435 4.95 -24.29 6.50
CA PRO A 435 3.68 -24.95 6.80
C PRO A 435 3.03 -24.49 8.10
N ALA A 436 3.81 -24.27 9.16
CA ALA A 436 3.29 -23.80 10.43
C ALA A 436 2.71 -22.39 10.34
N VAL A 437 3.37 -21.49 9.61
CA VAL A 437 2.85 -20.14 9.30
C VAL A 437 1.56 -20.21 8.48
N MET A 438 1.47 -21.11 7.50
CA MET A 438 0.21 -21.31 6.76
C MET A 438 -0.92 -21.76 7.69
N SER A 439 -0.66 -22.73 8.56
CA SER A 439 -1.64 -23.19 9.55
C SER A 439 -2.03 -22.08 10.53
N PHE A 440 -1.06 -21.28 10.97
CA PHE A 440 -1.30 -20.14 11.85
C PHE A 440 -2.23 -19.11 11.22
N VAL A 441 -1.94 -18.70 9.98
CA VAL A 441 -2.80 -17.77 9.24
C VAL A 441 -4.19 -18.37 9.03
N ALA A 442 -4.28 -19.66 8.72
CA ALA A 442 -5.57 -20.34 8.54
C ALA A 442 -6.41 -20.38 9.83
N THR A 443 -5.77 -20.56 10.99
CA THR A 443 -6.45 -20.55 12.30
C THR A 443 -6.88 -19.14 12.70
N GLU A 444 -6.00 -18.14 12.55
CA GLU A 444 -6.23 -16.77 13.05
C GLU A 444 -7.10 -15.91 12.14
N MET A 445 -6.98 -16.09 10.81
CA MET A 445 -7.70 -15.29 9.81
C MET A 445 -8.71 -16.11 8.99
N GLY A 446 -8.53 -17.43 8.92
CA GLY A 446 -9.37 -18.34 8.15
C GLY A 446 -8.68 -18.92 6.92
N GLN A 447 -9.14 -20.11 6.49
CA GLN A 447 -8.56 -20.89 5.39
C GLN A 447 -8.44 -20.11 4.07
N ARG A 448 -9.40 -19.24 3.77
CA ARG A 448 -9.44 -18.42 2.55
C ARG A 448 -8.23 -17.48 2.36
N PHE A 449 -7.46 -17.21 3.40
CA PHE A 449 -6.25 -16.36 3.34
C PHE A 449 -4.97 -17.11 2.92
N ILE A 450 -5.04 -18.43 2.78
CA ILE A 450 -3.93 -19.26 2.28
C ILE A 450 -4.27 -19.97 0.97
N GLU A 451 -5.51 -19.84 0.50
CA GLU A 451 -5.97 -20.44 -0.75
C GLU A 451 -5.50 -19.63 -1.96
N PRO A 452 -4.92 -20.29 -2.99
CA PRO A 452 -4.52 -19.62 -4.21
C PRO A 452 -5.73 -18.99 -4.91
N GLN A 453 -5.71 -17.67 -5.06
CA GLN A 453 -6.74 -16.95 -5.80
C GLN A 453 -6.54 -17.14 -7.31
N PRO A 454 -7.60 -17.45 -8.08
CA PRO A 454 -7.50 -17.54 -9.53
C PRO A 454 -7.14 -16.17 -10.13
N PHE A 455 -6.36 -16.18 -11.19
CA PHE A 455 -6.09 -14.98 -11.97
C PHE A 455 -7.37 -14.55 -12.70
N ASP A 456 -7.92 -13.39 -12.33
CA ASP A 456 -9.13 -12.83 -12.92
C ASP A 456 -8.85 -11.46 -13.54
N LEU A 457 -8.59 -11.46 -14.84
CA LEU A 457 -8.34 -10.25 -15.62
C LEU A 457 -9.58 -9.37 -15.74
N LYS A 458 -10.78 -9.98 -15.73
CA LYS A 458 -12.05 -9.26 -15.85
C LYS A 458 -12.35 -8.47 -14.60
N ALA A 459 -12.11 -9.05 -13.42
CA ALA A 459 -12.20 -8.33 -12.15
C ALA A 459 -11.26 -7.11 -12.11
N GLY A 460 -10.02 -7.26 -12.60
CA GLY A 460 -9.08 -6.13 -12.71
C GLY A 460 -9.59 -5.02 -13.65
N PHE A 461 -10.20 -5.40 -14.77
CA PHE A 461 -10.84 -4.45 -15.70
C PHE A 461 -12.04 -3.74 -15.06
N ASP A 462 -12.90 -4.46 -14.34
CA ASP A 462 -14.11 -3.91 -13.73
C ASP A 462 -13.79 -2.94 -12.57
N ASP A 463 -12.64 -3.11 -11.91
CA ASP A 463 -12.13 -2.17 -10.91
C ASP A 463 -11.49 -0.90 -11.51
N SER A 464 -11.36 -0.83 -12.84
CA SER A 464 -10.73 0.29 -13.55
C SER A 464 -11.75 1.17 -14.28
N ASN A 465 -11.44 2.46 -14.35
CA ASN A 465 -12.18 3.43 -15.16
C ASN A 465 -11.25 4.07 -16.22
N CYS A 466 -11.75 5.05 -16.97
CA CYS A 466 -10.99 5.73 -18.02
C CYS A 466 -9.77 6.52 -17.52
N SER A 467 -9.70 6.86 -16.24
CA SER A 467 -8.59 7.57 -15.61
C SER A 467 -7.67 6.65 -14.79
N THR A 468 -8.01 5.36 -14.66
CA THR A 468 -7.26 4.38 -13.87
C THR A 468 -6.50 3.43 -14.79
N PRO A 469 -5.17 3.55 -14.90
CA PRO A 469 -4.38 2.64 -15.71
C PRO A 469 -4.35 1.23 -15.10
N LEU A 470 -4.30 0.22 -15.97
CA LEU A 470 -4.06 -1.17 -15.60
C LEU A 470 -2.60 -1.53 -15.84
N ILE A 471 -1.96 -2.16 -14.87
CA ILE A 471 -0.53 -2.40 -14.84
C ILE A 471 -0.26 -3.88 -14.63
N PHE A 472 0.31 -4.53 -15.63
CA PHE A 472 0.89 -5.84 -15.50
C PHE A 472 2.31 -5.75 -14.95
N VAL A 473 2.50 -6.33 -13.77
CA VAL A 473 3.82 -6.55 -13.20
C VAL A 473 4.26 -7.96 -13.58
N LEU A 474 5.26 -8.05 -14.45
CA LEU A 474 5.65 -9.29 -15.11
C LEU A 474 6.86 -9.94 -14.45
N THR A 475 6.87 -11.27 -14.46
CA THR A 475 8.11 -12.03 -14.26
C THR A 475 8.86 -12.15 -15.58
N PRO A 476 10.20 -12.31 -15.57
CA PRO A 476 10.97 -12.49 -16.79
C PRO A 476 10.42 -13.64 -17.66
N GLY A 477 10.09 -13.33 -18.91
CA GLY A 477 9.53 -14.29 -19.87
C GLY A 477 8.02 -14.54 -19.76
N ALA A 478 7.30 -13.84 -18.89
CA ALA A 478 5.84 -13.79 -18.92
C ALA A 478 5.35 -12.73 -19.93
N ASP A 479 4.33 -13.07 -20.70
CA ASP A 479 3.70 -12.16 -21.67
C ASP A 479 2.16 -12.21 -21.52
N PRO A 480 1.50 -11.12 -21.09
CA PRO A 480 0.06 -11.06 -20.89
C PRO A 480 -0.74 -10.80 -22.18
N MET A 481 -0.07 -10.64 -23.33
CA MET A 481 -0.73 -10.23 -24.58
C MET A 481 -1.81 -11.22 -25.03
N SER A 482 -1.61 -12.52 -24.79
CA SER A 482 -2.58 -13.54 -25.18
C SER A 482 -3.88 -13.43 -24.38
N GLU A 483 -3.79 -13.16 -23.08
CA GLU A 483 -4.94 -12.95 -22.18
C GLU A 483 -5.63 -11.62 -22.49
N LEU A 484 -4.87 -10.57 -22.78
CA LEU A 484 -5.38 -9.25 -23.17
C LEU A 484 -6.19 -9.31 -24.47
N LEU A 485 -5.69 -10.00 -25.50
CA LEU A 485 -6.41 -10.15 -26.77
C LEU A 485 -7.71 -10.95 -26.60
N LYS A 486 -7.71 -11.97 -25.73
CA LYS A 486 -8.94 -12.72 -25.39
C LYS A 486 -9.97 -11.82 -24.71
N LEU A 487 -9.55 -11.06 -23.69
CA LEU A 487 -10.44 -10.12 -23.02
C LEU A 487 -10.96 -9.05 -23.98
N ALA A 488 -10.09 -8.51 -24.84
CA ALA A 488 -10.49 -7.53 -25.84
C ALA A 488 -11.53 -8.11 -26.82
N ALA A 489 -11.43 -9.39 -27.17
CA ALA A 489 -12.41 -10.06 -28.01
C ALA A 489 -13.75 -10.25 -27.29
N GLU A 490 -13.73 -10.70 -26.03
CA GLU A 490 -14.92 -10.88 -25.19
C GLU A 490 -15.67 -9.57 -24.96
N LEU A 491 -14.95 -8.47 -24.78
CA LEU A 491 -15.51 -7.13 -24.56
C LEU A 491 -15.81 -6.37 -25.86
N GLY A 492 -15.52 -6.94 -27.03
CA GLY A 492 -15.76 -6.31 -28.34
C GLY A 492 -14.80 -5.18 -28.72
N PHE A 493 -13.63 -5.09 -28.08
CA PHE A 493 -12.59 -4.09 -28.33
C PHE A 493 -11.56 -4.47 -29.41
N ASN A 494 -11.69 -5.63 -30.07
CA ASN A 494 -10.73 -6.12 -31.09
C ASN A 494 -10.28 -5.08 -32.12
N LYS A 495 -11.20 -4.23 -32.61
CA LYS A 495 -10.89 -3.21 -33.63
C LYS A 495 -10.27 -1.92 -33.06
N LYS A 496 -10.34 -1.72 -31.75
CA LYS A 496 -9.84 -0.54 -31.01
C LYS A 496 -8.57 -0.84 -30.20
N PHE A 497 -8.14 -2.10 -30.18
CA PHE A 497 -6.96 -2.52 -29.45
C PHE A 497 -5.70 -2.08 -30.19
N VAL A 498 -4.92 -1.21 -29.55
CA VAL A 498 -3.63 -0.73 -30.07
C VAL A 498 -2.55 -1.17 -29.09
N ALA A 499 -1.59 -1.95 -29.59
CA ALA A 499 -0.43 -2.40 -28.81
C ALA A 499 0.84 -1.77 -29.35
N ILE A 500 1.61 -1.13 -28.47
CA ILE A 500 2.89 -0.49 -28.80
C ILE A 500 3.94 -1.01 -27.83
N SER A 501 4.99 -1.62 -28.36
CA SER A 501 6.16 -2.03 -27.57
C SER A 501 7.10 -0.85 -27.42
N LEU A 502 7.37 -0.44 -26.17
CA LEU A 502 8.27 0.67 -25.89
C LEU A 502 9.72 0.24 -26.10
N GLY A 503 10.38 0.88 -27.05
CA GLY A 503 11.80 0.74 -27.35
C GLY A 503 12.39 2.08 -27.79
N GLN A 504 13.65 2.08 -28.22
CA GLN A 504 14.32 3.30 -28.67
C GLN A 504 13.52 3.98 -29.80
N GLY A 505 13.10 5.22 -29.59
CA GLY A 505 12.33 6.02 -30.56
C GLY A 505 10.82 5.80 -30.58
N GLN A 506 10.26 4.91 -29.74
CA GLN A 506 8.81 4.62 -29.73
C GLN A 506 7.99 5.54 -28.80
N GLY A 507 8.64 6.37 -27.99
CA GLY A 507 7.99 7.29 -27.05
C GLY A 507 6.97 8.23 -27.72
N PRO A 508 7.35 8.98 -28.77
CA PRO A 508 6.42 9.89 -29.45
C PRO A 508 5.23 9.17 -30.12
N LEU A 509 5.44 7.93 -30.60
CA LEU A 509 4.35 7.13 -31.18
C LEU A 509 3.32 6.76 -30.11
N ALA A 510 3.79 6.35 -28.93
CA ALA A 510 2.92 6.04 -27.80
C ALA A 510 2.16 7.28 -27.30
N GLU A 511 2.83 8.43 -27.22
CA GLU A 511 2.19 9.70 -26.83
C GLU A 511 1.08 10.08 -27.80
N ASN A 512 1.33 9.99 -29.12
CA ASN A 512 0.32 10.27 -30.14
C ASN A 512 -0.84 9.26 -30.09
N ALA A 513 -0.57 7.97 -29.86
CA ALA A 513 -1.62 6.96 -29.75
C ALA A 513 -2.50 7.17 -28.50
N ILE A 514 -1.90 7.60 -27.38
CA ILE A 514 -2.64 8.00 -26.18
C ILE A 514 -3.46 9.26 -26.48
N ALA A 515 -2.88 10.27 -27.12
CA ALA A 515 -3.58 11.49 -27.50
C ALA A 515 -4.76 11.20 -28.42
N GLU A 516 -4.62 10.36 -29.45
CA GLU A 516 -5.70 9.96 -30.35
C GLU A 516 -6.79 9.12 -29.65
N ALA A 517 -6.37 8.25 -28.72
CA ALA A 517 -7.29 7.46 -27.93
C ALA A 517 -8.08 8.31 -26.91
N ILE A 518 -7.51 9.44 -26.48
CA ILE A 518 -8.17 10.46 -25.66
C ILE A 518 -9.07 11.36 -26.55
N ASP A 519 -8.54 11.91 -27.64
CA ASP A 519 -9.12 12.96 -28.52
C ASP A 519 -10.33 12.52 -29.35
N ASN A 520 -10.60 11.21 -29.45
CA ASN A 520 -11.93 10.75 -29.84
C ASN A 520 -13.03 11.22 -28.83
N GLY A 521 -12.67 11.96 -27.77
CA GLY A 521 -13.43 13.04 -27.13
C GLY A 521 -12.53 14.29 -26.93
N THR A 522 -13.05 15.48 -27.26
CA THR A 522 -12.32 16.76 -27.40
C THR A 522 -11.51 17.27 -26.19
N TRP A 523 -10.48 18.05 -26.53
CA TRP A 523 -9.35 18.59 -25.75
C TRP A 523 -9.57 18.99 -24.26
N GLU A 524 -8.60 18.54 -23.44
CA GLU A 524 -8.30 18.77 -22.00
C GLU A 524 -8.51 17.52 -21.12
N ILE A 525 -7.43 17.06 -20.46
CA ILE A 525 -7.40 15.82 -19.66
C ILE A 525 -7.91 16.09 -18.24
N THR A 526 -9.22 15.95 -18.05
CA THR A 526 -9.87 15.73 -16.75
C THR A 526 -10.71 14.44 -16.82
N PRO A 527 -11.04 13.78 -15.69
CA PRO A 527 -11.90 12.59 -15.68
C PRO A 527 -13.24 12.79 -16.42
N ASP A 528 -13.68 14.04 -16.53
CA ASP A 528 -14.92 14.45 -17.17
C ASP A 528 -14.84 14.50 -18.71
N ARG A 529 -13.66 14.31 -19.31
CA ARG A 529 -13.43 14.49 -20.77
C ARG A 529 -12.75 13.33 -21.49
N VAL A 530 -12.25 12.32 -20.77
CA VAL A 530 -11.74 11.08 -21.37
C VAL A 530 -12.92 10.18 -21.74
N HIS A 531 -12.93 9.63 -22.96
CA HIS A 531 -13.99 8.71 -23.38
C HIS A 531 -14.13 7.55 -22.37
N GLY A 532 -15.34 7.30 -21.86
CA GLY A 532 -15.55 6.36 -20.74
C GLY A 532 -15.09 4.92 -21.01
N SER A 533 -14.92 4.54 -22.28
CA SER A 533 -14.38 3.24 -22.69
C SER A 533 -12.85 3.18 -22.84
N PHE A 534 -12.13 4.30 -22.73
CA PHE A 534 -10.68 4.31 -22.80
C PHE A 534 -10.10 3.51 -21.64
N ARG A 535 -9.05 2.72 -21.89
CA ARG A 535 -8.29 2.00 -20.87
C ARG A 535 -6.83 1.97 -21.28
N LEU A 536 -5.95 2.44 -20.41
CA LEU A 536 -4.50 2.36 -20.59
C LEU A 536 -3.97 1.09 -19.92
N TRP A 537 -3.31 0.25 -20.71
CA TRP A 537 -2.64 -0.96 -20.22
C TRP A 537 -1.13 -0.77 -20.30
N LEU A 538 -0.45 -1.01 -19.18
CA LEU A 538 1.00 -0.90 -19.06
C LEU A 538 1.57 -2.26 -18.65
N THR A 539 2.68 -2.66 -19.26
CA THR A 539 3.40 -3.89 -18.92
C THR A 539 4.82 -3.53 -18.50
N SER A 540 5.26 -3.97 -17.34
CA SER A 540 6.63 -3.71 -16.87
C SER A 540 7.13 -4.83 -15.97
N GLU A 541 8.43 -5.11 -16.04
CA GLU A 541 9.13 -5.79 -14.95
C GLU A 541 9.24 -4.85 -13.74
N PRO A 542 9.40 -5.38 -12.52
CA PRO A 542 9.66 -4.57 -11.33
C PRO A 542 10.86 -3.63 -11.49
N THR A 543 10.65 -2.32 -11.32
CA THR A 543 11.71 -1.31 -11.42
C THR A 543 11.42 -0.08 -10.56
N ARG A 544 12.45 0.48 -9.94
CA ARG A 544 12.35 1.71 -9.15
C ARG A 544 12.16 2.97 -10.02
N ALA A 545 12.45 2.86 -11.32
CA ALA A 545 12.28 3.98 -12.25
C ALA A 545 10.82 4.19 -12.67
N PHE A 546 9.93 3.25 -12.34
CA PHE A 546 8.53 3.37 -12.71
C PHE A 546 7.86 4.49 -11.90
N PRO A 547 7.06 5.38 -12.53
CA PRO A 547 6.46 6.51 -11.84
C PRO A 547 5.53 6.09 -10.69
N SER A 548 5.89 6.48 -9.46
CA SER A 548 5.12 6.20 -8.24
C SER A 548 3.65 6.63 -8.33
N TYR A 549 3.37 7.75 -9.00
CA TYR A 549 1.99 8.23 -9.14
C TYR A 549 1.11 7.26 -9.95
N ILE A 550 1.64 6.77 -11.08
CA ILE A 550 0.92 5.79 -11.93
C ILE A 550 0.72 4.49 -11.16
N LEU A 551 1.73 4.05 -10.39
CA LEU A 551 1.58 2.89 -9.52
C LEU A 551 0.50 3.15 -8.48
N GLN A 552 0.63 4.14 -7.62
CA GLN A 552 -0.30 4.37 -6.51
C GLN A 552 -1.78 4.42 -6.95
N HIS A 553 -2.07 5.02 -8.12
CA HIS A 553 -3.42 5.19 -8.64
C HIS A 553 -3.85 4.15 -9.69
N GLY A 554 -2.97 3.23 -10.11
CA GLY A 554 -3.30 2.17 -11.06
C GLY A 554 -3.81 0.88 -10.43
N VAL A 555 -4.56 0.09 -11.19
CA VAL A 555 -4.88 -1.31 -10.85
C VAL A 555 -3.71 -2.17 -11.29
N LYS A 556 -3.06 -2.87 -10.36
CA LYS A 556 -1.93 -3.74 -10.68
C LYS A 556 -2.33 -5.20 -10.62
N MET A 557 -1.72 -5.99 -11.47
CA MET A 557 -1.89 -7.43 -11.50
C MET A 557 -0.56 -8.09 -11.84
N THR A 558 -0.25 -9.17 -11.13
CA THR A 558 0.90 -10.01 -11.47
C THR A 558 0.46 -11.07 -12.47
N ASN A 559 1.24 -11.22 -13.54
CA ASN A 559 1.12 -12.38 -14.42
C ASN A 559 2.34 -13.27 -14.18
N GLU A 560 2.10 -14.38 -13.47
CA GLU A 560 3.10 -15.38 -13.19
C GLU A 560 2.70 -16.72 -13.80
N PRO A 561 3.68 -17.48 -14.28
CA PRO A 561 3.39 -18.84 -14.66
C PRO A 561 2.90 -19.68 -13.47
N PRO A 562 1.95 -20.60 -13.70
CA PRO A 562 1.43 -21.45 -12.65
C PRO A 562 2.56 -22.22 -11.96
N LYS A 563 2.51 -22.32 -10.63
CA LYS A 563 3.50 -23.06 -9.83
C LYS A 563 3.04 -24.49 -9.60
N GLY A 564 3.97 -25.42 -9.70
CA GLY A 564 3.76 -26.84 -9.47
C GLY A 564 3.60 -27.63 -10.77
N MET A 565 4.10 -28.86 -10.76
CA MET A 565 4.08 -29.77 -11.91
C MET A 565 2.67 -29.95 -12.50
N ARG A 566 1.68 -30.20 -11.64
CA ARG A 566 0.29 -30.43 -12.06
C ARG A 566 -0.33 -29.19 -12.72
N ALA A 567 -0.10 -28.01 -12.16
CA ALA A 567 -0.67 -26.76 -12.67
C ALA A 567 -0.03 -26.36 -14.01
N ASN A 568 1.31 -26.44 -14.12
CA ASN A 568 2.02 -26.23 -15.39
C ASN A 568 1.53 -27.16 -16.50
N LEU A 569 1.38 -28.45 -16.19
CA LEU A 569 0.93 -29.44 -17.16
C LEU A 569 -0.52 -29.17 -17.60
N LYS A 570 -1.42 -28.87 -16.66
CA LYS A 570 -2.80 -28.48 -16.98
C LYS A 570 -2.83 -27.26 -17.90
N GLY A 571 -2.09 -26.20 -17.57
CA GLY A 571 -2.05 -24.96 -18.36
C GLY A 571 -1.44 -25.14 -19.76
N SER A 572 -0.53 -26.11 -19.93
CA SER A 572 0.16 -26.33 -21.21
C SER A 572 -0.52 -27.36 -22.13
N TYR A 573 -1.14 -28.39 -21.54
CA TYR A 573 -1.68 -29.54 -22.27
C TYR A 573 -3.21 -29.47 -22.46
N LEU A 574 -3.97 -28.97 -21.48
CA LEU A 574 -5.43 -28.87 -21.61
C LEU A 574 -5.88 -27.71 -22.50
N THR A 575 -4.98 -26.78 -22.82
CA THR A 575 -5.21 -25.66 -23.73
C THR A 575 -5.06 -26.03 -25.20
N ILE A 576 -4.70 -27.27 -25.49
CA ILE A 576 -4.47 -27.76 -26.85
C ILE A 576 -5.82 -28.12 -27.49
N ASP A 577 -6.07 -27.54 -28.66
CA ASP A 577 -7.25 -27.85 -29.47
C ASP A 577 -7.22 -29.29 -30.00
N GLU A 578 -8.27 -30.05 -29.74
CA GLU A 578 -8.40 -31.44 -30.20
C GLU A 578 -8.47 -31.53 -31.73
N GLN A 579 -9.04 -30.53 -32.41
CA GLN A 579 -9.09 -30.50 -33.87
C GLN A 579 -7.68 -30.34 -34.45
N TRP A 580 -6.86 -29.48 -33.85
CA TRP A 580 -5.47 -29.30 -34.26
C TRP A 580 -4.63 -30.58 -34.13
N VAL A 581 -4.87 -31.38 -33.09
CA VAL A 581 -4.22 -32.70 -32.89
C VAL A 581 -4.72 -33.72 -33.91
N ALA A 582 -6.02 -33.73 -34.19
CA ALA A 582 -6.62 -34.63 -35.18
C ALA A 582 -6.14 -34.35 -36.61
N ASN A 583 -5.78 -33.10 -36.92
CA ASN A 583 -5.28 -32.67 -38.22
C ASN A 583 -3.83 -33.11 -38.52
N CYS A 584 -3.14 -33.78 -37.59
CA CYS A 584 -1.80 -34.35 -37.84
C CYS A 584 -1.92 -35.71 -38.57
N LYS A 585 -0.99 -36.02 -39.49
CA LYS A 585 -0.96 -37.29 -40.23
C LYS A 585 -0.76 -38.51 -39.32
N ARG A 586 -0.12 -38.34 -38.15
CA ARG A 586 0.17 -39.38 -37.15
C ARG A 586 -0.36 -39.00 -35.76
N PRO A 587 -1.69 -38.95 -35.56
CA PRO A 587 -2.29 -38.30 -34.39
C PRO A 587 -2.03 -39.05 -33.07
N ARG A 588 -1.87 -40.38 -33.10
CA ARG A 588 -1.64 -41.18 -31.89
C ARG A 588 -0.23 -40.96 -31.34
N GLU A 589 0.76 -40.99 -32.21
CA GLU A 589 2.16 -40.73 -31.90
C GLU A 589 2.35 -39.29 -31.47
N PHE A 590 1.74 -38.35 -32.21
CA PHE A 590 1.78 -36.93 -31.91
C PHE A 590 1.23 -36.65 -30.52
N LYS A 591 0.06 -37.18 -30.15
CA LYS A 591 -0.54 -36.96 -28.82
C LYS A 591 0.37 -37.44 -27.68
N LYS A 592 1.08 -38.56 -27.84
CA LYS A 592 2.04 -39.07 -26.85
C LYS A 592 3.25 -38.16 -26.71
N LEU A 593 3.86 -37.76 -27.83
CA LEU A 593 5.04 -36.89 -27.83
C LEU A 593 4.71 -35.49 -27.32
N LEU A 594 3.54 -34.97 -27.68
CA LEU A 594 3.01 -33.69 -27.22
C LEU A 594 2.83 -33.65 -25.70
N PHE A 595 2.33 -34.74 -25.10
CA PHE A 595 2.29 -34.87 -23.64
C PHE A 595 3.70 -34.87 -23.04
N GLY A 596 4.64 -35.62 -23.63
CA GLY A 596 6.04 -35.65 -23.20
C GLY A 596 6.71 -34.28 -23.24
N LEU A 597 6.48 -33.51 -24.31
CA LEU A 597 6.97 -32.15 -24.47
C LEU A 597 6.38 -31.19 -23.42
N CYS A 598 5.05 -31.23 -23.21
CA CYS A 598 4.39 -30.42 -22.18
C CYS A 598 4.87 -30.80 -20.76
N PHE A 599 5.12 -32.07 -20.50
CA PHE A 599 5.68 -32.55 -19.23
C PHE A 599 7.12 -32.08 -19.05
N PHE A 600 7.96 -32.19 -20.08
CA PHE A 600 9.34 -31.71 -20.06
C PHE A 600 9.40 -30.19 -19.83
N HIS A 601 8.55 -29.42 -20.52
CA HIS A 601 8.37 -27.99 -20.28
C HIS A 601 8.03 -27.69 -18.81
N ALA A 602 7.07 -28.43 -18.22
CA ALA A 602 6.74 -28.28 -16.81
C ALA A 602 7.94 -28.61 -15.88
N VAL A 603 8.71 -29.66 -16.16
CA VAL A 603 9.91 -30.03 -15.38
C VAL A 603 10.98 -28.93 -15.45
N VAL A 604 11.28 -28.43 -16.65
CA VAL A 604 12.28 -27.38 -16.87
C VAL A 604 11.93 -26.12 -16.07
N ARG A 605 10.66 -25.70 -16.12
CA ARG A 605 10.16 -24.56 -15.35
C ARG A 605 10.25 -24.78 -13.85
N GLU A 606 9.81 -25.93 -13.35
CA GLU A 606 9.87 -26.23 -11.92
C GLU A 606 11.31 -26.35 -11.40
N ARG A 607 12.26 -26.78 -12.24
CA ARG A 607 13.68 -26.86 -11.89
C ARG A 607 14.32 -25.50 -11.61
N THR A 608 13.77 -24.41 -12.13
CA THR A 608 14.28 -23.05 -11.84
C THR A 608 14.22 -22.71 -10.34
N LYS A 609 13.35 -23.38 -9.56
CA LYS A 609 13.21 -23.19 -8.10
C LYS A 609 14.38 -23.69 -7.28
N PHE A 610 15.21 -24.58 -7.84
CA PHE A 610 16.30 -25.23 -7.09
C PHE A 610 17.65 -24.52 -7.24
N GLY A 611 17.65 -23.32 -7.85
CA GLY A 611 18.86 -22.52 -8.04
C GLY A 611 19.97 -23.35 -8.72
N PRO A 612 21.20 -23.36 -8.16
CA PRO A 612 22.33 -24.12 -8.71
C PRO A 612 22.13 -25.63 -8.81
N LEU A 613 21.24 -26.22 -8.01
CA LEU A 613 20.93 -27.66 -8.10
C LEU A 613 20.03 -27.98 -9.30
N GLY A 614 19.29 -26.98 -9.79
CA GLY A 614 18.43 -27.10 -10.97
C GLY A 614 19.16 -26.68 -12.25
N TRP A 615 19.83 -25.53 -12.22
CA TRP A 615 20.46 -24.89 -13.37
C TRP A 615 21.77 -24.20 -12.99
N ASN A 616 22.81 -24.35 -13.81
CA ASN A 616 24.03 -23.55 -13.67
C ASN A 616 23.77 -22.07 -14.02
N ILE A 617 23.00 -21.84 -15.08
CA ILE A 617 22.47 -20.52 -15.48
C ILE A 617 20.99 -20.75 -15.77
N SER A 618 20.12 -19.97 -15.12
CA SER A 618 18.68 -20.13 -15.26
C SER A 618 18.25 -19.87 -16.71
N TYR A 619 17.54 -20.84 -17.31
CA TYR A 619 16.87 -20.69 -18.59
C TYR A 619 15.36 -20.82 -18.39
N VAL A 620 14.61 -19.82 -18.84
CA VAL A 620 13.15 -19.84 -18.78
C VAL A 620 12.63 -20.38 -20.10
N PHE A 621 12.29 -21.67 -20.16
CA PHE A 621 11.58 -22.25 -21.30
C PHE A 621 10.17 -21.64 -21.34
N SER A 622 9.97 -20.69 -22.24
CA SER A 622 8.81 -19.82 -22.29
C SER A 622 7.61 -20.48 -22.99
N SER A 623 6.43 -19.87 -22.83
CA SER A 623 5.22 -20.30 -23.55
C SER A 623 5.41 -20.22 -25.07
N SER A 624 6.17 -19.24 -25.55
CA SER A 624 6.50 -19.04 -26.97
C SER A 624 7.41 -20.15 -27.49
N ASP A 625 8.45 -20.50 -26.72
CA ASP A 625 9.34 -21.61 -27.06
C ASP A 625 8.57 -22.95 -27.11
N LEU A 626 7.64 -23.15 -26.17
CA LEU A 626 6.76 -24.32 -26.17
C LEU A 626 5.85 -24.32 -27.40
N ALA A 627 5.26 -23.19 -27.78
CA ALA A 627 4.40 -23.09 -28.97
C ALA A 627 5.18 -23.47 -30.25
N ILE A 628 6.38 -22.92 -30.42
CA ILE A 628 7.27 -23.26 -31.54
C ILE A 628 7.65 -24.74 -31.51
N SER A 629 7.98 -25.28 -30.32
CA SER A 629 8.32 -26.69 -30.16
C SER A 629 7.15 -27.62 -30.54
N LYS A 630 5.92 -27.23 -30.21
CA LYS A 630 4.69 -27.95 -30.58
C LYS A 630 4.48 -27.96 -32.10
N ASP A 631 4.66 -26.81 -32.74
CA ASP A 631 4.52 -26.68 -34.20
C ASP A 631 5.61 -27.45 -34.95
N GLN A 632 6.87 -27.34 -34.51
CA GLN A 632 7.98 -28.07 -35.11
C GLN A 632 7.82 -29.58 -34.96
N LEU A 633 7.32 -30.05 -33.81
CA LEU A 633 7.00 -31.45 -33.59
C LEU A 633 5.91 -31.94 -34.56
N LYS A 634 4.88 -31.13 -34.81
CA LYS A 634 3.82 -31.45 -35.77
C LYS A 634 4.36 -31.55 -37.19
N ILE A 635 5.10 -30.53 -37.64
CA ILE A 635 5.73 -30.50 -38.97
C ILE A 635 6.62 -31.74 -39.17
N SER A 636 7.47 -32.04 -38.18
CA SER A 636 8.38 -33.19 -38.27
C SER A 636 7.66 -34.53 -38.37
N LEU A 637 6.49 -34.68 -37.75
CA LEU A 637 5.69 -35.90 -37.86
C LEU A 637 4.86 -35.96 -39.16
N ASP A 638 4.42 -34.81 -39.66
CA ASP A 638 3.70 -34.71 -40.93
C ASP A 638 4.62 -34.97 -42.14
N ASP A 639 5.94 -34.75 -42.00
CA ASP A 639 6.92 -35.08 -43.05
C ASP A 639 7.27 -36.58 -43.12
N LEU A 640 6.96 -37.36 -42.07
CA LEU A 640 7.21 -38.80 -42.04
C LEU A 640 6.15 -39.59 -42.81
N GLN A 641 6.57 -40.67 -43.48
CA GLN A 641 5.63 -41.65 -44.03
C GLN A 641 4.97 -42.45 -42.89
N PRO A 642 3.79 -43.06 -43.14
CA PRO A 642 3.03 -43.75 -42.08
C PRO A 642 3.80 -44.85 -41.33
N ASN A 643 4.76 -45.50 -42.01
CA ASN A 643 5.53 -46.61 -41.47
C ASN A 643 6.94 -46.21 -40.99
N ASP A 644 7.32 -44.94 -41.12
CA ASP A 644 8.66 -44.51 -40.71
C ASP A 644 8.79 -44.54 -39.18
N PRO A 645 9.94 -44.99 -38.65
CA PRO A 645 10.20 -44.93 -37.23
C PRO A 645 10.28 -43.47 -36.77
N ILE A 646 9.81 -43.20 -35.56
CA ILE A 646 9.93 -41.87 -34.96
C ILE A 646 11.41 -41.62 -34.63
N PRO A 647 12.01 -40.51 -35.12
CA PRO A 647 13.42 -40.23 -34.92
C PRO A 647 13.67 -39.64 -33.52
N TYR A 648 13.50 -40.46 -32.47
CA TYR A 648 13.66 -40.02 -31.08
C TYR A 648 14.99 -39.32 -30.79
N ALA A 649 16.08 -39.75 -31.44
CA ALA A 649 17.41 -39.14 -31.28
C ALA A 649 17.54 -37.74 -31.92
N ALA A 650 16.70 -37.40 -32.90
CA ALA A 650 16.66 -36.06 -33.48
C ALA A 650 15.67 -35.14 -32.75
N LEU A 651 14.75 -35.72 -31.96
CA LEU A 651 13.75 -35.01 -31.15
C LEU A 651 14.20 -34.78 -29.69
N ALA A 652 15.22 -35.51 -29.24
CA ALA A 652 15.87 -35.36 -27.93
C ALA A 652 17.05 -34.39 -28.03
#